data_AF-A0A8J7PHU2-F1
#
_entry.id   AF-A0A8J7PHU2-F1
#
_cell.length_a   1.000
_cell.length_b   1.000
_cell.length_c   1.000
_cell.angle_alpha   90.00
_cell.angle_beta   90.00
_cell.angle_gamma   90.00
#
_symmetry.space_group_name_H-M   'P 1'
#
loop_
_entity.id
_entity.type
_entity.pdbx_description
1 polymer ?
#
loop_
_entity_poly.entity_id
_entity_poly.type
_entity_poly.pdbx_seq_one_letter_code
_entity_poly.pdbx_strand_id
1 'polypeptide(L)'
;MKVKARLAATLALVSVLMSGATAQAQLGGIDLSQIPALLDVEGRRTQLEKAVNDAVLAGRLSSADADSFKKELNRIKDLELGYKASGKFSIWQKTRLGLELDVISSNLEKSLGERKEIGLTDIAGKQADLTARLNAAQTAGRLSTFEVNALLADLNALKTKESTFKAASGGALSNAQTLELALDLDKLSSKLESQLKARSGADVDYAARRTELRTRLKDLVTTGRMSQSEADTYTQELNRIESRETSLKATGAPLTVADQLSLALDLERVNSALERYTGATATGMPGIDAMQQAIEKKIADNQAAGKFALNQYAELKQEFDRINQVESNYRADGSLSDSETLTLSNQLEALDKRIDTVLSSNAPTPGGGLSAKQSELVKKLDSAKAAQRLTDAQYQDFKNKLDQNSARERLFRADGVLSDYETLSLANELDTLSAQITSSLTALPDLSTTRSALEKKLQDGLASGRLSPSAEPDVRADLSRVSQLESAFKSGSGNLALNDEQIAHLSREYAAIGARLDKSMAALPDVAAKKTEVTKQITEGEASGVLTAAQVQDMRKELDRIATVEASFRASDNAFTDWEVMTVNRDLDRLNNDIVRLKAAHPVAPVQTANAPFDTKGHWAESYVGQLTQRSIIGGFPDGSFKPDDGITRAQFAAIAMKALNVPPAAGAAQFKDVSPTYWASKAIAAVSQAGLVTGFPDGTFKPEDKITRAQALVILAKALPSGLADVSILNSYQDGSSVPSWAAPSVAKAAKARIIVSYPDPSQIRPNLNASRADVAALTYQTLVNLGQKLPVIKVGLEK
;
A
#
# COMPACT_ATOMS: atom_id res chain seq x y z
N MET A 1 6.19 15.64 17.17
CA MET A 1 6.28 16.29 18.51
C MET A 1 7.20 17.51 18.52
N LYS A 2 8.38 17.48 17.89
CA LYS A 2 9.37 18.58 17.97
C LYS A 2 8.94 19.91 17.33
N VAL A 3 8.24 19.90 16.18
CA VAL A 3 7.76 21.14 15.52
C VAL A 3 6.60 21.80 16.27
N LYS A 4 5.62 21.03 16.75
CA LYS A 4 4.55 21.55 17.61
C LYS A 4 5.08 22.19 18.90
N ALA A 5 6.14 21.61 19.49
CA ALA A 5 6.81 22.17 20.65
C ALA A 5 7.57 23.48 20.34
N ARG A 6 8.22 23.56 19.17
CA ARG A 6 8.90 24.79 18.69
C ARG A 6 7.92 25.90 18.36
N LEU A 7 6.83 25.59 17.66
CA LEU A 7 5.76 26.56 17.35
C LEU A 7 5.11 27.10 18.63
N ALA A 8 4.84 26.22 19.61
CA ALA A 8 4.33 26.61 20.92
C ALA A 8 5.33 27.49 21.69
N ALA A 9 6.64 27.20 21.62
CA ALA A 9 7.68 28.02 22.24
C ALA A 9 7.83 29.39 21.56
N THR A 10 7.77 29.46 20.23
CA THR A 10 7.82 30.72 19.47
C THR A 10 6.57 31.57 19.71
N LEU A 11 5.37 30.97 19.77
CA LEU A 11 4.11 31.64 20.12
C LEU A 11 4.08 32.12 21.57
N ALA A 12 4.65 31.35 22.50
CA ALA A 12 4.81 31.76 23.89
C ALA A 12 5.79 32.94 24.02
N LEU A 13 6.89 32.95 23.24
CA LEU A 13 7.83 34.07 23.18
C LEU A 13 7.16 35.35 22.66
N VAL A 14 6.36 35.25 21.60
CA VAL A 14 5.55 36.36 21.06
C VAL A 14 4.54 36.85 22.09
N SER A 15 3.88 35.95 22.83
CA SER A 15 2.90 36.30 23.86
C SER A 15 3.52 37.07 25.03
N VAL A 16 4.71 36.67 25.48
CA VAL A 16 5.45 37.35 26.56
C VAL A 16 5.99 38.72 26.12
N LEU A 17 6.41 38.83 24.85
CA LEU A 17 6.89 40.10 24.29
C LEU A 17 5.74 41.09 23.99
N MET A 18 4.53 40.60 23.69
CA MET A 18 3.33 41.42 23.47
C MET A 18 2.72 41.96 24.78
N SER A 19 2.94 41.29 25.91
CA SER A 19 2.36 41.66 27.20
C SER A 19 3.22 42.63 28.02
N GLY A 20 4.42 43.01 27.55
CA GLY A 20 5.31 43.96 28.23
C GLY A 20 5.77 43.54 29.64
N ALA A 21 5.61 42.26 30.00
CA ALA A 21 5.87 41.77 31.35
C ALA A 21 7.36 41.45 31.53
N THR A 22 7.98 42.00 32.58
CA THR A 22 9.37 41.72 32.94
C THR A 22 9.54 40.26 33.33
N ALA A 23 10.65 39.69 32.86
CA ALA A 23 10.99 38.28 32.90
C ALA A 23 11.10 37.74 34.33
N GLN A 24 10.01 37.18 34.87
CA GLN A 24 10.05 36.27 36.03
C GLN A 24 8.71 35.55 36.21
N ALA A 25 8.46 34.56 35.36
CA ALA A 25 7.56 33.45 35.68
C ALA A 25 7.91 32.28 34.77
N GLN A 26 8.13 31.10 35.36
CA GLN A 26 8.42 29.85 34.69
C GLN A 26 7.46 29.63 33.50
N LEU A 27 8.01 29.66 32.28
CA LEU A 27 7.34 29.14 31.09
C LEU A 27 7.10 27.65 31.33
N GLY A 28 5.85 27.26 31.53
CA GLY A 28 5.41 25.91 31.90
C GLY A 28 6.11 24.79 31.11
N GLY A 29 7.24 24.32 31.64
CA GLY A 29 8.05 23.24 31.07
C GLY A 29 8.84 23.57 29.79
N ILE A 30 9.01 24.85 29.40
CA ILE A 30 9.78 25.21 28.19
C ILE A 30 11.22 25.53 28.56
N ASP A 31 12.15 24.77 27.99
CA ASP A 31 13.60 24.93 28.17
C ASP A 31 14.12 26.21 27.51
N LEU A 32 14.47 27.20 28.33
CA LEU A 32 14.97 28.52 27.92
C LEU A 32 16.36 28.49 27.26
N SER A 33 17.09 27.38 27.38
CA SER A 33 18.39 27.21 26.71
C SER A 33 18.28 27.14 25.18
N GLN A 34 17.06 26.95 24.64
CA GLN A 34 16.81 26.85 23.20
C GLN A 34 16.55 28.20 22.51
N ILE A 35 16.43 29.31 23.25
CA ILE A 35 16.17 30.64 22.68
C ILE A 35 17.19 31.07 21.62
N PRO A 36 18.52 30.89 21.81
CA PRO A 36 19.51 31.25 20.78
C PRO A 36 19.29 30.46 19.48
N ALA A 37 18.94 29.18 19.58
CA ALA A 37 18.65 28.33 18.43
C ALA A 37 17.34 28.70 17.73
N LEU A 38 16.34 29.24 18.46
CA LEU A 38 15.08 29.73 17.88
C LEU A 38 15.28 31.04 17.10
N LEU A 39 16.26 31.87 17.49
CA LEU A 39 16.56 33.16 16.84
C LEU A 39 17.60 33.06 15.71
N ASP A 40 18.20 31.88 15.51
CA ASP A 40 19.14 31.58 14.42
C ASP A 40 18.39 31.27 13.11
N VAL A 41 17.96 32.33 12.41
CA VAL A 41 17.23 32.23 11.14
C VAL A 41 18.10 31.55 10.06
N GLU A 42 19.39 31.87 10.02
CA GLU A 42 20.34 31.36 9.01
C GLU A 42 20.63 29.87 9.18
N GLY A 43 20.92 29.43 10.41
CA GLY A 43 21.14 28.01 10.70
C GLY A 43 19.87 27.18 10.51
N ARG A 44 18.70 27.70 10.89
CA ARG A 44 17.41 27.02 10.67
C ARG A 44 17.04 26.89 9.18
N ARG A 45 17.26 27.96 8.39
CA ARG A 45 17.09 27.92 6.93
C ARG A 45 18.01 26.86 6.31
N THR A 46 19.27 26.82 6.72
CA THR A 46 20.26 25.84 6.21
C THR A 46 19.90 24.40 6.58
N GLN A 47 19.38 24.18 7.80
CA GLN A 47 18.87 22.87 8.21
C GLN A 47 17.66 22.42 7.39
N LEU A 48 16.74 23.33 7.08
CA LEU A 48 15.59 23.03 6.22
C LEU A 48 15.98 22.80 4.77
N GLU A 49 16.94 23.57 4.25
CA GLU A 49 17.51 23.37 2.91
C GLU A 49 18.17 21.99 2.78
N LYS A 50 18.93 21.59 3.81
CA LYS A 50 19.46 20.22 3.93
C LYS A 50 18.34 19.19 4.01
N ALA A 51 17.32 19.39 4.83
CA ALA A 51 16.20 18.46 4.96
C ALA A 51 15.40 18.29 3.66
N VAL A 52 15.22 19.37 2.89
CA VAL A 52 14.61 19.33 1.55
C VAL A 52 15.48 18.52 0.59
N ASN A 53 16.79 18.77 0.58
CA ASN A 53 17.72 18.00 -0.26
C ASN A 53 17.78 16.51 0.14
N ASP A 54 17.85 16.22 1.44
CA ASP A 54 17.83 14.86 1.99
C ASP A 54 16.49 14.16 1.66
N ALA A 55 15.37 14.89 1.68
CA ALA A 55 14.07 14.35 1.30
C ALA A 55 13.96 14.05 -0.21
N VAL A 56 14.59 14.87 -1.06
CA VAL A 56 14.70 14.58 -2.50
C VAL A 56 15.60 13.37 -2.74
N LEU A 57 16.77 13.33 -2.10
CA LEU A 57 17.71 12.19 -2.17
C LEU A 57 17.08 10.89 -1.67
N ALA A 58 16.24 10.98 -0.64
CA ALA A 58 15.49 9.85 -0.10
C ALA A 58 14.21 9.51 -0.91
N GLY A 59 13.90 10.23 -2.00
CA GLY A 59 12.70 10.01 -2.82
C GLY A 59 11.38 10.31 -2.11
N ARG A 60 11.43 11.06 -1.01
CA ARG A 60 10.27 11.43 -0.19
C ARG A 60 9.62 12.76 -0.63
N LEU A 61 10.29 13.51 -1.49
CA LEU A 61 9.87 14.80 -2.02
C LEU A 61 10.20 14.89 -3.52
N SER A 62 9.25 15.31 -4.37
CA SER A 62 9.50 15.47 -5.80
C SER A 62 10.43 16.66 -6.08
N SER A 63 11.09 16.68 -7.25
CA SER A 63 11.93 17.81 -7.67
C SER A 63 11.12 19.10 -7.79
N ALA A 64 9.88 19.04 -8.29
CA ALA A 64 8.98 20.19 -8.40
C ALA A 64 8.53 20.74 -7.03
N ASP A 65 8.24 19.85 -6.07
CA ASP A 65 7.89 20.25 -4.70
C ASP A 65 9.13 20.84 -3.98
N ALA A 66 10.30 20.23 -4.18
CA ALA A 66 11.56 20.73 -3.64
C ALA A 66 11.94 22.10 -4.19
N ASP A 67 11.70 22.36 -5.48
CA ASP A 67 11.91 23.67 -6.09
C ASP A 67 10.97 24.73 -5.50
N SER A 68 9.74 24.34 -5.15
CA SER A 68 8.78 25.22 -4.46
C SER A 68 9.27 25.57 -3.05
N PHE A 69 9.73 24.59 -2.28
CA PHE A 69 10.34 24.83 -0.96
C PHE A 69 11.64 25.63 -1.04
N LYS A 70 12.49 25.38 -2.05
CA LYS A 70 13.72 26.15 -2.29
C LYS A 70 13.42 27.61 -2.64
N LYS A 71 12.37 27.88 -3.41
CA LYS A 71 11.91 29.26 -3.69
C LYS A 71 11.48 29.98 -2.42
N GLU A 72 10.73 29.32 -1.54
CA GLU A 72 10.34 29.90 -0.25
C GLU A 72 11.54 30.15 0.66
N LEU A 73 12.48 29.20 0.75
CA LEU A 73 13.71 29.37 1.54
C LEU A 73 14.62 30.48 0.98
N ASN A 74 14.69 30.63 -0.35
CA ASN A 74 15.41 31.73 -1.00
C ASN A 74 14.73 33.07 -0.75
N ARG A 75 13.39 33.13 -0.76
CA ARG A 75 12.65 34.34 -0.35
C ARG A 75 12.98 34.73 1.10
N ILE A 76 13.05 33.76 2.04
CA ILE A 76 13.45 34.04 3.42
C ILE A 76 14.89 34.56 3.48
N LYS A 77 15.80 33.98 2.70
CA LYS A 77 17.19 34.43 2.59
C LYS A 77 17.28 35.88 2.11
N ASP A 78 16.50 36.26 1.10
CA ASP A 78 16.48 37.61 0.55
C ASP A 78 15.91 38.62 1.55
N LEU A 79 14.85 38.25 2.29
CA LEU A 79 14.30 39.07 3.36
C LEU A 79 15.28 39.24 4.52
N GLU A 80 15.99 38.17 4.90
CA GLU A 80 17.03 38.20 5.92
C GLU A 80 18.17 39.13 5.53
N LEU A 81 18.64 39.05 4.28
CA LEU A 81 19.67 39.93 3.73
C LEU A 81 19.19 41.39 3.69
N GLY A 82 17.92 41.63 3.31
CA GLY A 82 17.31 42.96 3.33
C GLY A 82 17.24 43.55 4.75
N TYR A 83 16.87 42.75 5.75
CA TYR A 83 16.84 43.20 7.14
C TYR A 83 18.25 43.45 7.70
N LYS A 84 19.22 42.57 7.40
CA LYS A 84 20.64 42.76 7.74
C LYS A 84 21.23 44.02 7.08
N ALA A 85 20.81 44.35 5.85
CA ALA A 85 21.22 45.56 5.14
C ALA A 85 20.58 46.85 5.67
N SER A 86 19.36 46.77 6.22
CA SER A 86 18.61 47.91 6.79
C SER A 86 19.05 48.34 8.20
N GLY A 87 20.00 47.62 8.83
CA GLY A 87 20.47 47.87 10.20
C GLY A 87 20.40 46.64 11.11
N LYS A 88 20.29 46.84 12.43
CA LYS A 88 20.28 45.71 13.39
C LYS A 88 19.05 44.83 13.17
N PHE A 89 19.27 43.60 12.71
CA PHE A 89 18.26 42.54 12.55
C PHE A 89 17.56 42.27 13.89
N SER A 90 16.42 42.94 14.09
CA SER A 90 15.73 43.01 15.36
C SER A 90 15.20 41.65 15.80
N ILE A 91 14.99 41.47 17.11
CA ILE A 91 14.39 40.26 17.67
C ILE A 91 13.01 40.00 17.03
N TRP A 92 12.26 41.06 16.69
CA TRP A 92 10.98 40.97 15.98
C TRP A 92 11.12 40.42 14.56
N GLN A 93 12.07 40.91 13.77
CA GLN A 93 12.31 40.41 12.42
C GLN A 93 12.83 38.96 12.44
N LYS A 94 13.68 38.60 13.41
CA LYS A 94 14.15 37.23 13.62
C LYS A 94 13.02 36.27 14.00
N THR A 95 12.13 36.70 14.90
CA THR A 95 10.98 35.90 15.34
C THR A 95 9.98 35.71 14.20
N ARG A 96 9.74 36.76 13.39
CA ARG A 96 8.88 36.68 12.21
C ARG A 96 9.41 35.70 11.16
N LEU A 97 10.67 35.83 10.76
CA LEU A 97 11.27 34.89 9.80
C LEU A 97 11.37 33.48 10.39
N GLY A 98 11.58 33.35 11.71
CA GLY A 98 11.51 32.08 12.43
C GLY A 98 10.13 31.41 12.36
N LEU A 99 9.03 32.17 12.45
CA LEU A 99 7.67 31.64 12.27
C LEU A 99 7.41 31.22 10.82
N GLU A 100 7.88 31.99 9.83
CA GLU A 100 7.78 31.59 8.42
C GLU A 100 8.55 30.28 8.16
N LEU A 101 9.74 30.11 8.76
CA LEU A 101 10.49 28.86 8.71
C LEU A 101 9.79 27.68 9.42
N ASP A 102 9.06 27.92 10.52
CA ASP A 102 8.27 26.88 11.18
C ASP A 102 7.06 26.45 10.34
N VAL A 103 6.44 27.37 9.61
CA VAL A 103 5.36 27.06 8.64
C VAL A 103 5.92 26.23 7.48
N ILE A 104 7.06 26.64 6.91
CA ILE A 104 7.76 25.87 5.86
C ILE A 104 8.10 24.47 6.38
N SER A 105 8.64 24.36 7.60
CA SER A 105 8.93 23.08 8.26
C SER A 105 7.68 22.22 8.45
N SER A 106 6.56 22.80 8.85
CA SER A 106 5.31 22.06 9.03
C SER A 106 4.70 21.61 7.71
N ASN A 107 4.82 22.42 6.65
CA ASN A 107 4.34 22.07 5.32
C ASN A 107 5.21 20.98 4.70
N LEU A 108 6.52 21.02 4.93
CA LEU A 108 7.44 19.93 4.59
C LEU A 108 7.07 18.66 5.36
N GLU A 109 6.85 18.72 6.68
CA GLU A 109 6.42 17.55 7.47
C GLU A 109 5.08 16.97 7.01
N LYS A 110 4.10 17.81 6.63
CA LYS A 110 2.82 17.37 6.05
C LYS A 110 3.00 16.71 4.69
N SER A 111 3.81 17.33 3.82
CA SER A 111 4.16 16.77 2.50
C SER A 111 4.84 15.40 2.65
N LEU A 112 5.61 15.22 3.72
CA LEU A 112 6.27 13.96 4.09
C LEU A 112 5.37 12.98 4.86
N GLY A 113 4.21 13.41 5.36
CA GLY A 113 3.32 12.66 6.27
C GLY A 113 1.98 12.24 5.67
N GLU A 114 1.48 12.96 4.66
CA GLU A 114 0.25 12.63 3.93
C GLU A 114 0.46 11.52 2.89
N ARG A 115 1.71 11.20 2.53
CA ARG A 115 2.01 10.08 1.61
C ARG A 115 2.30 8.79 2.39
N LYS A 116 1.26 7.96 2.56
CA LYS A 116 1.42 6.56 2.94
C LYS A 116 1.02 5.67 1.76
N GLU A 117 1.92 5.59 0.78
CA GLU A 117 2.27 4.40 -0.01
C GLU A 117 3.13 4.83 -1.21
N ILE A 118 4.40 4.43 -1.11
CA ILE A 118 5.38 4.19 -2.17
C ILE A 118 5.94 5.44 -2.90
N GLY A 119 7.26 5.58 -2.76
CA GLY A 119 8.04 6.58 -3.45
C GLY A 119 8.02 6.39 -4.95
N LEU A 120 8.04 7.49 -5.68
CA LEU A 120 8.44 7.50 -7.06
C LEU A 120 9.79 8.19 -7.11
N THR A 121 10.81 7.38 -6.85
CA THR A 121 12.20 7.64 -7.19
C THR A 121 12.26 8.31 -8.57
N ASP A 122 12.97 9.43 -8.70
CA ASP A 122 13.09 10.15 -9.98
C ASP A 122 13.83 9.27 -11.01
N ILE A 123 13.08 8.44 -11.74
CA ILE A 123 13.60 7.50 -12.74
C ILE A 123 14.32 8.29 -13.84
N ALA A 124 13.76 9.41 -14.28
CA ALA A 124 14.35 10.26 -15.32
C ALA A 124 15.66 10.89 -14.84
N GLY A 125 15.69 11.41 -13.61
CA GLY A 125 16.90 11.95 -12.98
C GLY A 125 17.98 10.89 -12.78
N LYS A 126 17.61 9.68 -12.33
CA LYS A 126 18.55 8.54 -12.19
C LYS A 126 19.10 8.09 -13.53
N GLN A 127 18.29 8.03 -14.58
CA GLN A 127 18.75 7.73 -15.93
C GLN A 127 19.70 8.79 -16.47
N ALA A 128 19.42 10.08 -16.22
CA ALA A 128 20.27 11.18 -16.62
C ALA A 128 21.62 11.18 -15.89
N ASP A 129 21.62 10.94 -14.57
CA ASP A 129 22.84 10.81 -13.75
C ASP A 129 23.72 9.66 -14.23
N LEU A 130 23.14 8.47 -14.44
CA LEU A 130 23.87 7.31 -14.97
C LEU A 130 24.47 7.58 -16.34
N THR A 131 23.72 8.23 -17.23
CA THR A 131 24.22 8.62 -18.56
C THR A 131 25.41 9.58 -18.44
N ALA A 132 25.32 10.59 -17.56
CA ALA A 132 26.39 11.56 -17.34
C ALA A 132 27.65 10.89 -16.76
N ARG A 133 27.49 9.98 -15.79
CA ARG A 133 28.60 9.26 -15.15
C ARG A 133 29.26 8.26 -16.09
N LEU A 134 28.51 7.59 -16.96
CA LEU A 134 29.05 6.72 -18.01
C LEU A 134 29.90 7.52 -19.01
N ASN A 135 29.39 8.65 -19.49
CA ASN A 135 30.12 9.53 -20.40
C ASN A 135 31.38 10.12 -19.75
N ALA A 136 31.29 10.52 -18.47
CA ALA A 136 32.43 11.02 -17.71
C ALA A 136 33.49 9.92 -17.48
N ALA A 137 33.07 8.69 -17.20
CA ALA A 137 33.96 7.54 -17.03
C ALA A 137 34.67 7.14 -18.33
N GLN A 138 33.97 7.20 -19.47
CA GLN A 138 34.54 6.99 -20.79
C GLN A 138 35.57 8.08 -21.13
N THR A 139 35.20 9.34 -20.91
CA THR A 139 36.07 10.51 -21.17
C THR A 139 37.32 10.49 -20.29
N ALA A 140 37.20 10.01 -19.05
CA ALA A 140 38.31 9.84 -18.12
C ALA A 140 39.16 8.57 -18.39
N GLY A 141 38.82 7.75 -19.39
CA GLY A 141 39.50 6.50 -19.71
C GLY A 141 39.38 5.42 -18.62
N ARG A 142 38.44 5.57 -17.68
CA ARG A 142 38.23 4.63 -16.56
C ARG A 142 37.41 3.41 -16.96
N LEU A 143 36.59 3.53 -18.00
CA LEU A 143 35.85 2.45 -18.64
C LEU A 143 36.14 2.42 -20.13
N SER A 144 36.28 1.23 -20.71
CA SER A 144 36.42 1.04 -22.15
C SER A 144 35.11 1.32 -22.88
N THR A 145 35.20 1.57 -24.19
CA THR A 145 34.02 1.75 -25.06
C THR A 145 33.07 0.55 -25.00
N PHE A 146 33.59 -0.68 -24.86
CA PHE A 146 32.77 -1.89 -24.75
C PHE A 146 32.00 -1.94 -23.43
N GLU A 147 32.63 -1.59 -22.31
CA GLU A 147 31.98 -1.57 -20.99
C GLU A 147 30.92 -0.48 -20.88
N VAL A 148 31.21 0.69 -21.47
CA VAL A 148 30.23 1.79 -21.55
C VAL A 148 29.05 1.36 -22.41
N ASN A 149 29.28 0.68 -23.54
CA ASN A 149 28.20 0.17 -24.39
C ASN A 149 27.35 -0.90 -23.69
N ALA A 150 27.95 -1.77 -22.88
CA ALA A 150 27.22 -2.78 -22.10
C ALA A 150 26.32 -2.14 -21.02
N LEU A 151 26.84 -1.15 -20.27
CA LEU A 151 26.07 -0.43 -19.26
C LEU A 151 25.00 0.47 -19.88
N LEU A 152 25.25 1.03 -21.08
CA LEU A 152 24.25 1.74 -21.86
C LEU A 152 23.15 0.81 -22.39
N ALA A 153 23.49 -0.43 -22.77
CA ALA A 153 22.51 -1.44 -23.15
C ALA A 153 21.60 -1.81 -21.97
N ASP A 154 22.17 -2.02 -20.77
CA ASP A 154 21.42 -2.23 -19.53
C ASP A 154 20.49 -1.03 -19.23
N LEU A 155 21.00 0.20 -19.37
CA LEU A 155 20.22 1.43 -19.18
C LEU A 155 19.07 1.56 -20.20
N ASN A 156 19.32 1.21 -21.46
CA ASN A 156 18.30 1.25 -22.52
C ASN A 156 17.24 0.14 -22.35
N ALA A 157 17.63 -1.02 -21.82
CA ALA A 157 16.68 -2.06 -21.44
C ALA A 157 15.75 -1.56 -20.31
N LEU A 158 16.29 -0.82 -19.32
CA LEU A 158 15.47 -0.20 -18.28
C LEU A 158 14.55 0.92 -18.79
N LYS A 159 15.01 1.73 -19.76
CA LYS A 159 14.13 2.69 -20.47
C LYS A 159 13.00 2.01 -21.25
N THR A 160 13.29 0.85 -21.83
CA THR A 160 12.28 0.04 -22.54
C THR A 160 11.31 -0.61 -21.57
N LYS A 161 11.79 -1.07 -20.40
CA LYS A 161 10.95 -1.56 -19.31
C LYS A 161 10.03 -0.45 -18.77
N GLU A 162 10.53 0.78 -18.65
CA GLU A 162 9.74 1.95 -18.28
C GLU A 162 8.66 2.29 -19.30
N SER A 163 8.98 2.31 -20.60
CA SER A 163 7.99 2.57 -21.64
C SER A 163 6.91 1.48 -21.68
N THR A 164 7.30 0.23 -21.46
CA THR A 164 6.36 -0.92 -21.36
C THR A 164 5.44 -0.78 -20.14
N PHE A 165 5.98 -0.39 -18.98
CA PHE A 165 5.17 -0.14 -17.79
C PHE A 165 4.22 1.05 -17.97
N LYS A 166 4.65 2.14 -18.61
CA LYS A 166 3.76 3.27 -18.92
C LYS A 166 2.68 2.91 -19.94
N ALA A 167 3.01 2.09 -20.94
CA ALA A 167 2.03 1.60 -21.92
C ALA A 167 0.97 0.68 -21.28
N ALA A 168 1.38 -0.17 -20.34
CA ALA A 168 0.47 -1.07 -19.62
C ALA A 168 -0.42 -0.33 -18.59
N SER A 169 0.03 0.83 -18.07
CA SER A 169 -0.62 1.54 -16.96
C SER A 169 -1.27 2.88 -17.38
N GLY A 170 -1.64 3.05 -18.65
CA GLY A 170 -2.38 4.24 -19.12
C GLY A 170 -1.56 5.55 -19.09
N GLY A 171 -0.23 5.46 -19.17
CA GLY A 171 0.69 6.60 -19.24
C GLY A 171 1.39 6.94 -17.92
N ALA A 172 0.92 6.41 -16.78
CA ALA A 172 1.53 6.64 -15.46
C ALA A 172 2.10 5.34 -14.88
N LEU A 173 3.29 5.40 -14.27
CA LEU A 173 3.85 4.23 -13.57
C LEU A 173 3.13 4.03 -12.24
N SER A 174 2.76 2.78 -11.94
CA SER A 174 2.32 2.44 -10.59
C SER A 174 3.48 2.54 -9.59
N ASN A 175 3.10 2.65 -8.34
CA ASN A 175 4.00 2.61 -7.19
C ASN A 175 4.94 1.39 -7.21
N ALA A 176 4.42 0.19 -7.49
CA ALA A 176 5.24 -1.04 -7.58
C ALA A 176 6.21 -1.00 -8.77
N GLN A 177 5.73 -0.58 -9.96
CA GLN A 177 6.54 -0.45 -11.17
C GLN A 177 7.68 0.56 -11.00
N THR A 178 7.46 1.61 -10.24
CA THR A 178 8.47 2.65 -10.03
C THR A 178 9.49 2.27 -8.97
N LEU A 179 9.07 1.56 -7.92
CA LEU A 179 10.01 0.96 -6.99
C LEU A 179 10.89 -0.08 -7.69
N GLU A 180 10.31 -0.88 -8.59
CA GLU A 180 11.04 -1.86 -9.39
C GLU A 180 12.08 -1.20 -10.30
N LEU A 181 11.66 -0.21 -11.10
CA LEU A 181 12.58 0.54 -11.96
C LEU A 181 13.68 1.25 -11.17
N ALA A 182 13.36 1.78 -9.99
CA ALA A 182 14.31 2.44 -9.12
C ALA A 182 15.36 1.49 -8.55
N LEU A 183 14.92 0.31 -8.08
CA LEU A 183 15.82 -0.73 -7.58
C LEU A 183 16.73 -1.25 -8.70
N ASP A 184 16.20 -1.40 -9.92
CA ASP A 184 17.01 -1.84 -11.05
C ASP A 184 18.01 -0.76 -11.51
N LEU A 185 17.64 0.53 -11.47
CA LEU A 185 18.58 1.64 -11.70
C LEU A 185 19.64 1.74 -10.59
N ASP A 186 19.29 1.46 -9.33
CA ASP A 186 20.26 1.43 -8.21
C ASP A 186 21.22 0.25 -8.32
N LYS A 187 20.75 -0.91 -8.79
CA LYS A 187 21.64 -2.04 -9.14
C LYS A 187 22.61 -1.65 -10.25
N LEU A 188 22.16 -0.94 -11.28
CA LEU A 188 23.02 -0.47 -12.36
C LEU A 188 24.02 0.59 -11.87
N SER A 189 23.61 1.52 -11.00
CA SER A 189 24.50 2.48 -10.33
C SER A 189 25.55 1.77 -9.47
N SER A 190 25.15 0.76 -8.72
CA SER A 190 26.07 -0.04 -7.90
C SER A 190 27.06 -0.82 -8.76
N LYS A 191 26.61 -1.37 -9.90
CA LYS A 191 27.47 -2.03 -10.90
C LYS A 191 28.50 -1.06 -11.45
N LEU A 192 28.07 0.13 -11.88
CA LEU A 192 28.97 1.21 -12.34
C LEU A 192 29.98 1.61 -11.25
N GLU A 193 29.52 1.81 -10.01
CA GLU A 193 30.40 2.17 -8.88
C GLU A 193 31.41 1.08 -8.56
N SER A 194 31.00 -0.19 -8.59
CA SER A 194 31.92 -1.31 -8.39
C SER A 194 33.02 -1.34 -9.45
N GLN A 195 32.67 -1.12 -10.72
CA GLN A 195 33.61 -1.07 -11.83
C GLN A 195 34.53 0.15 -11.74
N LEU A 196 34.02 1.30 -11.28
CA LEU A 196 34.81 2.51 -11.07
C LEU A 196 35.73 2.43 -9.85
N LYS A 197 35.28 1.78 -8.77
CA LYS A 197 36.03 1.58 -7.52
C LYS A 197 37.16 0.58 -7.69
N ALA A 198 36.94 -0.46 -8.50
CA ALA A 198 38.01 -1.37 -8.93
C ALA A 198 39.13 -0.66 -9.74
N ARG A 199 38.89 0.57 -10.22
CA ARG A 199 39.74 1.29 -11.18
C ARG A 199 40.21 2.67 -10.72
N SER A 200 39.91 3.10 -9.48
CA SER A 200 40.51 4.32 -8.90
C SER A 200 41.89 4.00 -8.35
N GLY A 201 42.94 4.29 -9.13
CA GLY A 201 44.33 4.05 -8.79
C GLY A 201 44.78 4.80 -7.53
N ALA A 202 45.00 4.02 -6.47
CA ALA A 202 45.93 4.27 -5.37
C ALA A 202 46.17 2.98 -4.54
N ASP A 203 45.31 1.96 -4.66
CA ASP A 203 45.40 0.72 -3.87
C ASP A 203 44.88 -0.50 -4.65
N VAL A 204 45.43 -0.76 -5.85
CA VAL A 204 45.10 -1.99 -6.59
C VAL A 204 45.83 -3.16 -5.93
N ASP A 205 45.08 -3.98 -5.19
CA ASP A 205 45.56 -5.27 -4.70
C ASP A 205 45.65 -6.26 -5.86
N TYR A 206 46.80 -6.27 -6.54
CA TYR A 206 47.09 -7.16 -7.67
C TYR A 206 46.97 -8.63 -7.30
N ALA A 207 47.21 -9.00 -6.03
CA ALA A 207 47.08 -10.37 -5.55
C ALA A 207 45.60 -10.78 -5.43
N ALA A 208 44.74 -9.90 -4.93
CA ALA A 208 43.30 -10.11 -4.92
C ALA A 208 42.74 -10.25 -6.35
N ARG A 209 43.17 -9.39 -7.28
CA ARG A 209 42.73 -9.47 -8.69
C ARG A 209 43.19 -10.74 -9.40
N ARG A 210 44.42 -11.20 -9.16
CA ARG A 210 44.86 -12.52 -9.66
C ARG A 210 44.03 -13.66 -9.10
N THR A 211 43.67 -13.61 -7.82
CA THR A 211 42.86 -14.64 -7.15
C THR A 211 41.45 -14.73 -7.75
N GLU A 212 40.84 -13.58 -8.05
CA GLU A 212 39.55 -13.51 -8.76
C GLU A 212 39.63 -14.17 -10.14
N LEU A 213 40.65 -13.86 -10.93
CA LEU A 213 40.82 -14.45 -12.27
C LEU A 213 41.10 -15.96 -12.22
N ARG A 214 41.87 -16.43 -11.23
CA ARG A 214 42.05 -17.89 -10.99
C ARG A 214 40.74 -18.58 -10.60
N THR A 215 39.89 -17.90 -9.84
CA THR A 215 38.56 -18.43 -9.47
C THR A 215 37.66 -18.52 -10.69
N ARG A 216 37.65 -17.49 -11.54
CA ARG A 216 36.89 -17.47 -12.81
C ARG A 216 37.38 -18.55 -13.79
N LEU A 217 38.69 -18.78 -13.86
CA LEU A 217 39.26 -19.90 -14.61
C LEU A 217 38.71 -21.25 -14.14
N LYS A 218 38.72 -21.48 -12.82
CA LYS A 218 38.17 -22.71 -12.25
C LYS A 218 36.68 -22.87 -12.53
N ASP A 219 35.91 -21.79 -12.48
CA ASP A 219 34.48 -21.79 -12.80
C ASP A 219 34.23 -22.11 -14.28
N LEU A 220 35.01 -21.53 -15.20
CA LEU A 220 34.92 -21.81 -16.63
C LEU A 220 35.26 -23.28 -16.95
N VAL A 221 36.25 -23.86 -16.27
CA VAL A 221 36.55 -25.30 -16.38
C VAL A 221 35.42 -26.15 -15.81
N THR A 222 34.93 -25.81 -14.63
CA THR A 222 33.87 -26.57 -13.93
C THR A 222 32.55 -26.54 -14.71
N THR A 223 32.26 -25.43 -15.40
CA THR A 223 31.08 -25.26 -16.24
C THR A 223 31.26 -25.83 -17.66
N GLY A 224 32.41 -26.42 -17.97
CA GLY A 224 32.72 -26.99 -19.29
C GLY A 224 32.86 -25.94 -20.40
N ARG A 225 33.01 -24.67 -20.03
CA ARG A 225 33.14 -23.53 -20.96
C ARG A 225 34.59 -23.28 -21.38
N MET A 226 35.55 -23.97 -20.76
CA MET A 226 36.99 -23.93 -21.02
C MET A 226 37.60 -25.28 -20.66
N SER A 227 38.55 -25.78 -21.46
CA SER A 227 39.29 -27.01 -21.15
C SER A 227 40.32 -26.78 -20.02
N GLN A 228 40.73 -27.87 -19.35
CA GLN A 228 41.77 -27.78 -18.32
C GLN A 228 43.12 -27.28 -18.90
N SER A 229 43.46 -27.64 -20.14
CA SER A 229 44.68 -27.20 -20.83
C SER A 229 44.68 -25.69 -21.15
N GLU A 230 43.54 -25.14 -21.56
CA GLU A 230 43.39 -23.69 -21.77
C GLU A 230 43.49 -22.93 -20.45
N ALA A 231 42.86 -23.47 -19.40
CA ALA A 231 42.95 -22.88 -18.06
C ALA A 231 44.36 -22.90 -17.49
N ASP A 232 45.15 -23.94 -17.79
CA ASP A 232 46.56 -24.04 -17.39
C ASP A 232 47.42 -22.96 -18.09
N THR A 233 47.12 -22.62 -19.35
CA THR A 233 47.82 -21.56 -20.09
C THR A 233 47.59 -20.18 -19.48
N TYR A 234 46.34 -19.84 -19.16
CA TYR A 234 46.05 -18.56 -18.47
C TYR A 234 46.54 -18.55 -17.02
N THR A 235 46.62 -19.71 -16.37
CA THR A 235 47.27 -19.84 -15.06
C THR A 235 48.77 -19.54 -15.15
N GLN A 236 49.46 -20.00 -16.20
CA GLN A 236 50.86 -19.65 -16.45
C GLN A 236 51.06 -18.15 -16.69
N GLU A 237 50.17 -17.50 -17.44
CA GLU A 237 50.22 -16.04 -17.64
C GLU A 237 50.00 -15.27 -16.33
N LEU A 238 49.06 -15.70 -15.48
CA LEU A 238 48.87 -15.11 -14.15
C LEU A 238 50.10 -15.28 -13.26
N ASN A 239 50.80 -16.43 -13.34
CA ASN A 239 52.05 -16.67 -12.63
C ASN A 239 53.20 -15.79 -13.17
N ARG A 240 53.23 -15.55 -14.49
CA ARG A 240 54.20 -14.63 -15.11
C ARG A 240 53.99 -13.19 -14.64
N ILE A 241 52.74 -12.74 -14.58
CA ILE A 241 52.40 -11.39 -14.07
C ILE A 241 52.78 -11.25 -12.60
N GLU A 242 52.54 -12.27 -11.79
CA GLU A 242 52.95 -12.34 -10.37
C GLU A 242 54.48 -12.25 -10.19
N SER A 243 55.22 -12.95 -11.04
CA SER A 243 56.69 -12.91 -11.05
C SER A 243 57.21 -11.52 -11.46
N ARG A 244 56.57 -10.90 -12.45
CA ARG A 244 56.88 -9.54 -12.90
C ARG A 244 56.60 -8.51 -11.80
N GLU A 245 55.46 -8.60 -11.12
CA GLU A 245 55.15 -7.74 -9.96
C GLU A 245 56.22 -7.86 -8.87
N THR A 246 56.61 -9.09 -8.54
CA THR A 246 57.65 -9.36 -7.53
C THR A 246 58.99 -8.74 -7.94
N SER A 247 59.38 -8.86 -9.20
CA SER A 247 60.62 -8.26 -9.72
C SER A 247 60.63 -6.73 -9.68
N LEU A 248 59.47 -6.10 -9.95
CA LEU A 248 59.33 -4.65 -9.90
C LEU A 248 59.38 -4.13 -8.45
N LYS A 249 58.86 -4.91 -7.49
CA LYS A 249 58.91 -4.62 -6.05
C LYS A 249 60.27 -4.95 -5.40
N ALA A 250 61.10 -5.79 -6.03
CA ALA A 250 62.39 -6.23 -5.48
C ALA A 250 63.42 -5.10 -5.32
N THR A 251 63.21 -3.97 -5.99
CA THR A 251 64.07 -2.77 -5.89
C THR A 251 63.85 -1.97 -4.61
N GLY A 252 62.83 -2.31 -3.81
CA GLY A 252 62.48 -1.61 -2.56
C GLY A 252 61.83 -0.24 -2.76
N ALA A 253 61.71 0.23 -4.01
CA ALA A 253 60.99 1.45 -4.35
C ALA A 253 59.49 1.15 -4.60
N PRO A 254 58.59 2.08 -4.23
CA PRO A 254 57.17 1.96 -4.60
C PRO A 254 57.02 1.94 -6.12
N LEU A 255 56.14 1.07 -6.63
CA LEU A 255 55.87 0.91 -8.07
C LEU A 255 55.53 2.26 -8.70
N THR A 256 56.17 2.60 -9.82
CA THR A 256 55.84 3.83 -10.55
C THR A 256 54.43 3.75 -11.13
N VAL A 257 53.82 4.89 -11.43
CA VAL A 257 52.49 4.95 -12.08
C VAL A 257 52.48 4.17 -13.40
N ALA A 258 53.60 4.16 -14.13
CA ALA A 258 53.75 3.40 -15.37
C ALA A 258 53.81 1.87 -15.12
N ASP A 259 54.50 1.43 -14.06
CA ASP A 259 54.57 0.02 -13.68
C ASP A 259 53.21 -0.49 -13.18
N GLN A 260 52.53 0.31 -12.36
CA GLN A 260 51.18 0.04 -11.88
C GLN A 260 50.19 -0.10 -13.03
N LEU A 261 50.23 0.83 -13.99
CA LEU A 261 49.40 0.77 -15.19
C LEU A 261 49.74 -0.44 -16.06
N SER A 262 51.02 -0.77 -16.22
CA SER A 262 51.45 -1.93 -17.01
C SER A 262 50.99 -3.27 -16.42
N LEU A 263 51.09 -3.44 -15.09
CA LEU A 263 50.60 -4.64 -14.40
C LEU A 263 49.07 -4.75 -14.45
N ALA A 264 48.37 -3.63 -14.32
CA ALA A 264 46.91 -3.59 -14.44
C ALA A 264 46.45 -3.96 -15.86
N LEU A 265 47.13 -3.46 -16.90
CA LEU A 265 46.85 -3.80 -18.29
C LEU A 265 47.11 -5.28 -18.61
N ASP A 266 48.15 -5.89 -18.04
CA ASP A 266 48.42 -7.31 -18.23
C ASP A 266 47.34 -8.20 -17.59
N LEU A 267 46.86 -7.86 -16.38
CA LEU A 267 45.75 -8.56 -15.74
C LEU A 267 44.44 -8.38 -16.52
N GLU A 268 44.21 -7.19 -17.08
CA GLU A 268 43.02 -6.94 -17.88
C GLU A 268 43.06 -7.66 -19.23
N ARG A 269 44.23 -7.87 -19.84
CA ARG A 269 44.37 -8.72 -21.02
C ARG A 269 43.95 -10.17 -20.74
N VAL A 270 44.35 -10.71 -19.58
CA VAL A 270 43.88 -12.04 -19.15
C VAL A 270 42.36 -12.00 -18.95
N ASN A 271 41.83 -11.01 -18.24
CA ASN A 271 40.38 -10.87 -18.03
C ASN A 271 39.59 -10.79 -19.35
N SER A 272 40.01 -9.97 -20.30
CA SER A 272 39.37 -9.85 -21.62
C SER A 272 39.47 -11.13 -22.45
N ALA A 273 40.52 -11.92 -22.28
CA ALA A 273 40.62 -13.24 -22.89
C ALA A 273 39.61 -14.21 -22.26
N LEU A 274 39.47 -14.20 -20.94
CA LEU A 274 38.47 -15.01 -20.21
C LEU A 274 37.03 -14.57 -20.49
N GLU A 275 36.81 -13.29 -20.79
CA GLU A 275 35.48 -12.75 -21.10
C GLU A 275 34.87 -13.35 -22.37
N ARG A 276 35.71 -13.79 -23.32
CA ARG A 276 35.30 -14.50 -24.54
C ARG A 276 34.54 -15.79 -24.23
N TYR A 277 34.76 -16.36 -23.05
CA TYR A 277 34.09 -17.56 -22.59
C TYR A 277 32.82 -17.26 -21.77
N THR A 278 32.52 -15.98 -21.45
CA THR A 278 31.42 -15.61 -20.52
C THR A 278 30.17 -14.95 -21.12
N GLY A 279 30.19 -14.49 -22.38
CA GLY A 279 29.02 -13.88 -23.04
C GLY A 279 28.13 -14.89 -23.76
N ALA A 280 26.82 -14.91 -23.46
CA ALA A 280 25.84 -15.83 -24.02
C ALA A 280 25.51 -15.57 -25.51
N THR A 281 25.25 -16.65 -26.25
CA THR A 281 24.49 -16.76 -27.53
C THR A 281 24.78 -15.72 -28.64
N ALA A 282 25.45 -16.19 -29.71
CA ALA A 282 25.64 -15.57 -31.04
C ALA A 282 26.37 -14.21 -31.03
N THR A 283 27.64 -14.05 -31.44
CA THR A 283 28.33 -14.58 -32.62
C THR A 283 29.85 -14.56 -32.36
N GLY A 284 30.46 -15.73 -32.41
CA GLY A 284 31.90 -16.00 -32.27
C GLY A 284 32.02 -17.51 -32.12
N MET A 285 32.48 -18.17 -33.19
CA MET A 285 32.40 -19.62 -33.50
C MET A 285 31.56 -20.49 -32.53
N PRO A 286 30.38 -20.97 -32.95
CA PRO A 286 29.68 -22.01 -32.20
C PRO A 286 30.62 -23.20 -31.98
N GLY A 287 30.55 -23.87 -30.82
CA GLY A 287 31.23 -25.15 -30.64
C GLY A 287 30.81 -26.14 -31.73
N ILE A 288 31.66 -27.13 -32.03
CA ILE A 288 31.42 -28.13 -33.10
C ILE A 288 29.99 -28.69 -33.05
N ASP A 289 29.50 -29.04 -31.86
CA ASP A 289 28.14 -29.54 -31.64
C ASP A 289 27.05 -28.54 -32.09
N ALA A 290 27.25 -27.24 -31.84
CA ALA A 290 26.32 -26.19 -32.22
C ALA A 290 26.39 -25.87 -33.74
N MET A 291 27.58 -25.93 -34.35
CA MET A 291 27.73 -25.83 -35.80
C MET A 291 27.02 -27.01 -36.49
N GLN A 292 27.16 -28.22 -35.95
CA GLN A 292 26.49 -29.40 -36.48
C GLN A 292 24.97 -29.29 -36.36
N GLN A 293 24.45 -28.90 -35.19
CA GLN A 293 23.01 -28.70 -35.01
C GLN A 293 22.45 -27.63 -35.96
N ALA A 294 23.19 -26.53 -36.17
CA ALA A 294 22.78 -25.48 -37.09
C ALA A 294 22.74 -25.97 -38.54
N ILE A 295 23.76 -26.72 -38.97
CA ILE A 295 23.84 -27.29 -40.33
C ILE A 295 22.79 -28.37 -40.54
N GLU A 296 22.59 -29.28 -39.58
CA GLU A 296 21.57 -30.32 -39.64
C GLU A 296 20.18 -29.71 -39.77
N LYS A 297 19.87 -28.71 -38.94
CA LYS A 297 18.62 -27.97 -39.00
C LYS A 297 18.47 -27.24 -40.33
N LYS A 298 19.53 -26.62 -40.85
CA LYS A 298 19.50 -25.93 -42.16
C LYS A 298 19.26 -26.92 -43.32
N ILE A 299 19.86 -28.11 -43.29
CA ILE A 299 19.61 -29.17 -44.28
C ILE A 299 18.16 -29.67 -44.17
N ALA A 300 17.67 -29.93 -42.96
CA ALA A 300 16.32 -30.43 -42.72
C ALA A 300 15.23 -29.40 -43.12
N ASP A 301 15.36 -28.15 -42.68
CA ASP A 301 14.41 -27.07 -42.96
C ASP A 301 14.30 -26.79 -44.47
N ASN A 302 15.44 -26.80 -45.19
CA ASN A 302 15.44 -26.54 -46.62
C ASN A 302 15.01 -27.76 -47.46
N GLN A 303 15.21 -28.98 -46.95
CA GLN A 303 14.60 -30.19 -47.53
C GLN A 303 13.08 -30.18 -47.35
N ALA A 304 12.59 -29.85 -46.16
CA ALA A 304 11.17 -29.68 -45.88
C ALA A 304 10.54 -28.57 -46.74
N ALA A 305 11.32 -27.52 -47.05
CA ALA A 305 10.93 -26.45 -47.95
C ALA A 305 11.04 -26.81 -49.46
N GLY A 306 11.48 -28.02 -49.82
CA GLY A 306 11.60 -28.47 -51.22
C GLY A 306 12.69 -27.76 -52.03
N LYS A 307 13.71 -27.22 -51.35
CA LYS A 307 14.78 -26.42 -51.98
C LYS A 307 15.99 -27.25 -52.43
N PHE A 308 16.03 -28.54 -52.08
CA PHE A 308 17.02 -29.49 -52.57
C PHE A 308 16.38 -30.54 -53.46
N ALA A 309 17.04 -30.92 -54.56
CA ALA A 309 16.71 -32.14 -55.28
C ALA A 309 17.12 -33.37 -54.45
N LEU A 310 16.47 -34.51 -54.68
CA LEU A 310 16.65 -35.73 -53.86
C LEU A 310 18.13 -36.19 -53.81
N ASN A 311 18.84 -36.08 -54.94
CA ASN A 311 20.26 -36.39 -55.05
C ASN A 311 21.15 -35.40 -54.29
N GLN A 312 20.84 -34.10 -54.34
CA GLN A 312 21.58 -33.06 -53.64
C GLN A 312 21.42 -33.15 -52.12
N TYR A 313 20.20 -33.45 -51.64
CA TYR A 313 19.97 -33.74 -50.22
C TYR A 313 20.78 -34.95 -49.75
N ALA A 314 20.75 -36.04 -50.53
CA ALA A 314 21.52 -37.24 -50.21
C ALA A 314 23.04 -36.96 -50.13
N GLU A 315 23.59 -36.18 -51.05
CA GLU A 315 25.00 -35.80 -51.05
C GLU A 315 25.38 -34.89 -49.85
N LEU A 316 24.55 -33.89 -49.54
CA LEU A 316 24.79 -32.98 -48.41
C LEU A 316 24.68 -33.70 -47.07
N LYS A 317 23.69 -34.59 -46.93
CA LYS A 317 23.52 -35.41 -45.72
C LYS A 317 24.65 -36.41 -45.56
N GLN A 318 25.10 -37.04 -46.66
CA GLN A 318 26.24 -37.94 -46.62
C GLN A 318 27.53 -37.23 -46.19
N GLU A 319 27.77 -36.00 -46.65
CA GLU A 319 28.93 -35.21 -46.25
C GLU A 319 28.85 -34.78 -44.77
N PHE A 320 27.67 -34.36 -44.31
CA PHE A 320 27.43 -34.08 -42.89
C PHE A 320 27.73 -35.31 -42.01
N ASP A 321 27.24 -36.49 -42.41
CA ASP A 321 27.46 -37.74 -41.66
C ASP A 321 28.92 -38.17 -41.66
N ARG A 322 29.69 -37.89 -42.72
CA ARG A 322 31.14 -38.09 -42.73
C ARG A 322 31.85 -37.19 -41.73
N ILE A 323 31.47 -35.92 -41.64
CA ILE A 323 32.07 -34.98 -40.68
C ILE A 323 31.76 -35.43 -39.25
N ASN A 324 30.53 -35.87 -38.96
CA ASN A 324 30.17 -36.42 -37.65
C ASN A 324 30.94 -37.71 -37.32
N GLN A 325 31.22 -38.54 -38.33
CA GLN A 325 32.06 -39.72 -38.14
C GLN A 325 33.52 -39.34 -37.83
N VAL A 326 34.07 -38.32 -38.50
CA VAL A 326 35.42 -37.79 -38.20
C VAL A 326 35.48 -37.23 -36.79
N GLU A 327 34.46 -36.46 -36.37
CA GLU A 327 34.37 -35.99 -34.98
C GLU A 327 34.29 -37.15 -33.99
N SER A 328 33.44 -38.15 -34.25
CA SER A 328 33.33 -39.34 -33.40
C SER A 328 34.66 -40.07 -33.26
N ASN A 329 35.51 -40.04 -34.28
CA ASN A 329 36.86 -40.62 -34.23
C ASN A 329 37.82 -39.74 -33.44
N TYR A 330 37.74 -38.41 -33.57
CA TYR A 330 38.55 -37.48 -32.76
C TYR A 330 38.13 -37.49 -31.29
N ARG A 331 36.85 -37.72 -30.98
CA ARG A 331 36.35 -37.86 -29.61
C ARG A 331 36.57 -39.25 -29.01
N ALA A 332 37.30 -40.16 -29.68
CA ALA A 332 37.52 -41.52 -29.19
C ALA A 332 38.32 -41.57 -27.87
N ASP A 333 39.12 -40.54 -27.57
CA ASP A 333 39.85 -40.36 -26.32
C ASP A 333 39.09 -39.51 -25.27
N GLY A 334 37.88 -39.07 -25.60
CA GLY A 334 36.99 -38.29 -24.72
C GLY A 334 37.08 -36.77 -24.87
N SER A 335 37.96 -36.21 -25.72
CA SER A 335 38.08 -34.75 -25.91
C SER A 335 38.66 -34.36 -27.26
N LEU A 336 38.16 -33.28 -27.88
CA LEU A 336 38.78 -32.74 -29.09
C LEU A 336 39.98 -31.86 -28.73
N SER A 337 41.12 -32.05 -29.40
CA SER A 337 42.26 -31.12 -29.35
C SER A 337 42.00 -29.84 -30.15
N ASP A 338 42.81 -28.80 -29.94
CA ASP A 338 42.70 -27.52 -30.66
C ASP A 338 42.82 -27.67 -32.18
N SER A 339 43.69 -28.58 -32.66
CA SER A 339 43.88 -28.83 -34.09
C SER A 339 42.73 -29.63 -34.70
N GLU A 340 42.15 -30.57 -33.96
CA GLU A 340 40.96 -31.33 -34.37
C GLU A 340 39.72 -30.44 -34.40
N THR A 341 39.57 -29.58 -33.40
CA THR A 341 38.50 -28.57 -33.33
C THR A 341 38.60 -27.61 -34.53
N LEU A 342 39.80 -27.09 -34.82
CA LEU A 342 39.98 -26.22 -35.99
C LEU A 342 39.70 -26.95 -37.32
N THR A 343 40.07 -28.22 -37.41
CA THR A 343 39.80 -29.05 -38.59
C THR A 343 38.30 -29.25 -38.81
N LEU A 344 37.57 -29.63 -37.75
CA LEU A 344 36.12 -29.82 -37.79
C LEU A 344 35.38 -28.52 -38.08
N SER A 345 35.78 -27.40 -37.46
CA SER A 345 35.21 -26.07 -37.74
C SER A 345 35.35 -25.69 -39.21
N ASN A 346 36.53 -25.88 -39.81
CA ASN A 346 36.76 -25.60 -41.22
C ASN A 346 35.93 -26.52 -42.15
N GLN A 347 35.77 -27.80 -41.79
CA GLN A 347 34.94 -28.74 -42.55
C GLN A 347 33.45 -28.37 -42.51
N LEU A 348 32.94 -27.98 -41.34
CA LEU A 348 31.56 -27.55 -41.16
C LEU A 348 31.29 -26.22 -41.88
N GLU A 349 32.22 -25.26 -41.83
CA GLU A 349 32.09 -23.99 -42.57
C GLU A 349 32.12 -24.19 -44.10
N ALA A 350 32.95 -25.12 -44.59
CA ALA A 350 32.96 -25.50 -45.99
C ALA A 350 31.64 -26.16 -46.43
N LEU A 351 31.06 -27.01 -45.58
CA LEU A 351 29.74 -27.62 -45.83
C LEU A 351 28.64 -26.56 -45.84
N ASP A 352 28.63 -25.62 -44.90
CA ASP A 352 27.64 -24.54 -44.84
C ASP A 352 27.67 -23.66 -46.10
N LYS A 353 28.87 -23.30 -46.57
CA LYS A 353 29.05 -22.56 -47.82
C LYS A 353 28.59 -23.36 -49.05
N ARG A 354 28.77 -24.68 -49.05
CA ARG A 354 28.28 -25.56 -50.13
C ARG A 354 26.76 -25.64 -50.11
N ILE A 355 26.14 -25.70 -48.92
CA ILE A 355 24.68 -25.61 -48.75
C ILE A 355 24.17 -24.29 -49.35
N ASP A 356 24.78 -23.16 -49.03
CA ASP A 356 24.38 -21.85 -49.59
C ASP A 356 24.57 -21.78 -51.11
N THR A 357 25.59 -22.44 -51.64
CA THR A 357 25.82 -22.54 -53.09
C THR A 357 24.73 -23.37 -53.77
N VAL A 358 24.30 -24.50 -53.17
CA VAL A 358 23.19 -25.31 -53.68
C VAL A 358 21.85 -24.55 -53.58
N LEU A 359 21.63 -23.85 -52.46
CA LEU A 359 20.42 -23.04 -52.26
C LEU A 359 20.32 -21.86 -53.24
N SER A 360 21.45 -21.28 -53.64
CA SER A 360 21.48 -20.18 -54.62
C SER A 360 21.42 -20.66 -56.07
N SER A 361 21.66 -21.94 -56.34
CA SER A 361 21.62 -22.53 -57.70
C SER A 361 20.32 -23.26 -58.04
N ASN A 362 19.45 -23.53 -57.06
CA ASN A 362 18.15 -24.16 -57.26
C ASN A 362 17.00 -23.15 -57.19
N ALA A 363 16.25 -22.99 -58.29
CA ALA A 363 14.89 -22.49 -58.22
C ALA A 363 13.99 -23.55 -57.52
N PRO A 364 13.02 -23.14 -56.68
CA PRO A 364 12.21 -24.05 -55.87
C PRO A 364 11.46 -25.09 -56.73
N THR A 365 11.40 -26.33 -56.26
CA THR A 365 10.60 -27.38 -56.93
C THR A 365 9.09 -27.08 -56.82
N PRO A 366 8.33 -27.12 -57.93
CA PRO A 366 6.89 -26.90 -57.90
C PRO A 366 6.16 -27.99 -57.10
N GLY A 367 5.38 -27.59 -56.09
CA GLY A 367 4.39 -28.45 -55.43
C GLY A 367 4.72 -29.02 -54.03
N GLY A 368 5.94 -28.88 -53.50
CA GLY A 368 6.32 -29.43 -52.18
C GLY A 368 5.67 -28.71 -50.98
N GLY A 369 5.46 -27.40 -51.07
CA GLY A 369 4.93 -26.57 -49.97
C GLY A 369 3.41 -26.57 -49.80
N LEU A 370 2.65 -27.03 -50.79
CA LEU A 370 1.17 -26.94 -50.81
C LEU A 370 0.52 -27.85 -49.77
N SER A 371 0.95 -29.12 -49.70
CA SER A 371 0.41 -30.09 -48.73
C SER A 371 0.72 -29.70 -47.28
N ALA A 372 1.90 -29.13 -47.02
CA ALA A 372 2.27 -28.61 -45.71
C ALA A 372 1.37 -27.43 -45.29
N LYS A 373 1.15 -26.46 -46.19
CA LYS A 373 0.24 -25.32 -45.95
C LYS A 373 -1.20 -25.76 -45.70
N GLN A 374 -1.72 -26.72 -46.47
CA GLN A 374 -3.06 -27.27 -46.26
C GLN A 374 -3.19 -27.92 -44.87
N SER A 375 -2.23 -28.76 -44.48
CA SER A 375 -2.22 -29.43 -43.17
C SER A 375 -2.13 -28.44 -42.00
N GLU A 376 -1.34 -27.39 -42.14
CA GLU A 376 -1.22 -26.33 -41.14
C GLU A 376 -2.54 -25.56 -40.98
N LEU A 377 -3.23 -25.27 -42.09
CA LEU A 377 -4.54 -24.61 -42.05
C LEU A 377 -5.63 -25.48 -41.43
N VAL A 378 -5.65 -26.80 -41.69
CA VAL A 378 -6.55 -27.73 -40.98
C VAL A 378 -6.31 -27.66 -39.47
N LYS A 379 -5.05 -27.80 -39.03
CA LYS A 379 -4.71 -27.74 -37.59
C LYS A 379 -5.14 -26.43 -36.97
N LYS A 380 -4.93 -25.30 -37.66
CA LYS A 380 -5.34 -23.97 -37.20
C LYS A 380 -6.86 -23.86 -37.08
N LEU A 381 -7.60 -24.41 -38.03
CA LEU A 381 -9.06 -24.41 -38.03
C LEU A 381 -9.64 -25.25 -36.88
N ASP A 382 -9.12 -26.45 -36.70
CA ASP A 382 -9.55 -27.39 -35.66
C ASP A 382 -9.23 -26.84 -34.26
N SER A 383 -8.03 -26.27 -34.09
CA SER A 383 -7.63 -25.61 -32.84
C SER A 383 -8.51 -24.40 -32.52
N ALA A 384 -8.81 -23.56 -33.53
CA ALA A 384 -9.71 -22.42 -33.37
C ALA A 384 -11.13 -22.85 -33.02
N LYS A 385 -11.61 -23.98 -33.57
CA LYS A 385 -12.93 -24.52 -33.24
C LYS A 385 -13.00 -25.10 -31.84
N ALA A 386 -12.00 -25.87 -31.43
CA ALA A 386 -11.87 -26.41 -30.08
C ALA A 386 -11.78 -25.30 -29.02
N ALA A 387 -11.05 -24.23 -29.33
CA ALA A 387 -10.97 -23.01 -28.52
C ALA A 387 -12.23 -22.12 -28.58
N GLN A 388 -13.27 -22.52 -29.34
CA GLN A 388 -14.51 -21.76 -29.55
C GLN A 388 -14.29 -20.35 -30.12
N ARG A 389 -13.19 -20.16 -30.87
CA ARG A 389 -12.84 -18.89 -31.53
C ARG A 389 -13.54 -18.70 -32.88
N LEU A 390 -14.18 -19.76 -33.38
CA LEU A 390 -15.00 -19.78 -34.59
C LEU A 390 -16.37 -20.41 -34.28
N THR A 391 -17.43 -19.84 -34.86
CA THR A 391 -18.76 -20.46 -34.88
C THR A 391 -18.76 -21.73 -35.74
N ASP A 392 -19.74 -22.63 -35.53
CA ASP A 392 -19.91 -23.81 -36.41
C ASP A 392 -20.04 -23.42 -37.89
N ALA A 393 -20.78 -22.34 -38.18
CA ALA A 393 -20.95 -21.84 -39.53
C ALA A 393 -19.62 -21.36 -40.16
N GLN A 394 -18.83 -20.58 -39.42
CA GLN A 394 -17.52 -20.10 -39.90
C GLN A 394 -16.52 -21.24 -40.10
N TYR A 395 -16.49 -22.20 -39.17
CA TYR A 395 -15.63 -23.38 -39.31
C TYR A 395 -15.97 -24.18 -40.57
N GLN A 396 -17.27 -24.45 -40.80
CA GLN A 396 -17.70 -25.18 -41.98
C GLN A 396 -17.44 -24.41 -43.29
N ASP A 397 -17.60 -23.09 -43.30
CA ASP A 397 -17.26 -22.25 -44.47
C ASP A 397 -15.79 -22.36 -44.85
N PHE A 398 -14.88 -22.19 -43.88
CA PHE A 398 -13.44 -22.31 -44.13
C PHE A 398 -13.01 -23.73 -44.49
N LYS A 399 -13.62 -24.74 -43.88
CA LYS A 399 -13.35 -26.15 -44.19
C LYS A 399 -13.73 -26.47 -45.64
N ASN A 400 -14.90 -26.01 -46.08
CA ASN A 400 -15.35 -26.17 -47.47
C ASN A 400 -14.40 -25.49 -48.47
N LYS A 401 -13.92 -24.28 -48.16
CA LYS A 401 -12.93 -23.57 -49.02
C LYS A 401 -11.60 -24.32 -49.12
N LEU A 402 -11.14 -24.93 -48.03
CA LEU A 402 -9.92 -25.74 -48.02
C LEU A 402 -10.07 -27.03 -48.82
N ASP A 403 -11.24 -27.67 -48.73
CA ASP A 403 -11.58 -28.87 -49.50
C ASP A 403 -11.71 -28.54 -51.00
N GLN A 404 -12.24 -27.36 -51.35
CA GLN A 404 -12.26 -26.86 -52.73
C GLN A 404 -10.84 -26.63 -53.30
N ASN A 405 -9.93 -26.05 -52.53
CA ASN A 405 -8.53 -25.88 -52.94
C ASN A 405 -7.84 -27.25 -53.16
N SER A 406 -8.06 -28.19 -52.23
CA SER A 406 -7.55 -29.56 -52.35
C SER A 406 -8.11 -30.30 -53.57
N ALA A 407 -9.39 -30.09 -53.89
CA ALA A 407 -10.02 -30.64 -55.08
C ALA A 407 -9.43 -30.05 -56.37
N ARG A 408 -9.15 -28.74 -56.40
CA ARG A 408 -8.47 -28.09 -57.54
C ARG A 408 -7.04 -28.56 -57.72
N GLU A 409 -6.29 -28.79 -56.64
CA GLU A 409 -4.95 -29.38 -56.73
C GLU A 409 -4.99 -30.75 -57.40
N ARG A 410 -5.97 -31.60 -57.04
CA ARG A 410 -6.14 -32.92 -57.69
C ARG A 410 -6.44 -32.80 -59.17
N LEU A 411 -7.21 -31.78 -59.58
CA LEU A 411 -7.51 -31.52 -60.99
C LEU A 411 -6.28 -31.07 -61.76
N PHE A 412 -5.46 -30.14 -61.23
CA PHE A 412 -4.22 -29.72 -61.89
C PHE A 412 -3.17 -30.83 -61.96
N ARG A 413 -3.18 -31.77 -61.01
CA ARG A 413 -2.32 -32.96 -61.06
C ARG A 413 -2.80 -34.04 -62.04
N ALA A 414 -3.98 -33.91 -62.65
CA ALA A 414 -4.50 -34.91 -63.60
C ALA A 414 -3.63 -35.05 -64.86
N ASP A 415 -2.92 -33.98 -65.25
CA ASP A 415 -2.01 -33.95 -66.40
C ASP A 415 -0.54 -34.24 -66.03
N GLY A 416 -0.26 -34.56 -64.76
CA GLY A 416 1.08 -34.93 -64.27
C GLY A 416 1.64 -33.98 -63.19
N VAL A 417 2.53 -33.06 -63.58
CA VAL A 417 3.24 -32.15 -62.66
C VAL A 417 2.60 -30.75 -62.71
N LEU A 418 2.37 -30.16 -61.54
CA LEU A 418 1.88 -28.78 -61.41
C LEU A 418 2.85 -27.80 -62.09
N SER A 419 2.32 -26.91 -62.92
CA SER A 419 3.08 -25.76 -63.42
C SER A 419 3.37 -24.74 -62.30
N ASP A 420 4.33 -23.86 -62.54
CA ASP A 420 4.65 -22.74 -61.63
C ASP A 420 3.43 -21.85 -61.39
N TYR A 421 2.63 -21.62 -62.44
CA TYR A 421 1.42 -20.81 -62.38
C TYR A 421 0.34 -21.45 -61.51
N GLU A 422 0.08 -22.75 -61.69
CA GLU A 422 -0.91 -23.49 -60.89
C GLU A 422 -0.49 -23.61 -59.43
N THR A 423 0.81 -23.86 -59.20
CA THR A 423 1.40 -23.90 -57.86
C THR A 423 1.21 -22.56 -57.14
N LEU A 424 1.51 -21.45 -57.82
CA LEU A 424 1.37 -20.11 -57.27
C LEU A 424 -0.10 -19.73 -57.03
N SER A 425 -1.00 -20.10 -57.94
CA SER A 425 -2.45 -19.87 -57.79
C SER A 425 -3.00 -20.58 -56.54
N LEU A 426 -2.69 -21.88 -56.37
CA LEU A 426 -3.15 -22.64 -55.21
C LEU A 426 -2.54 -22.11 -53.90
N ALA A 427 -1.27 -21.71 -53.93
CA ALA A 427 -0.60 -21.15 -52.75
C ALA A 427 -1.19 -19.81 -52.32
N ASN A 428 -1.49 -18.92 -53.28
CA ASN A 428 -2.13 -17.62 -53.01
C ASN A 428 -3.53 -17.78 -52.40
N GLU A 429 -4.28 -18.81 -52.81
CA GLU A 429 -5.58 -19.13 -52.22
C GLU A 429 -5.47 -19.59 -50.77
N LEU A 430 -4.49 -20.45 -50.46
CA LEU A 430 -4.22 -20.87 -49.09
C LEU A 430 -3.76 -19.70 -48.22
N ASP A 431 -2.94 -18.79 -48.75
CA ASP A 431 -2.51 -17.59 -48.03
C ASP A 431 -3.68 -16.63 -47.77
N THR A 432 -4.56 -16.45 -48.76
CA THR A 432 -5.81 -15.68 -48.61
C THR A 432 -6.72 -16.31 -47.56
N LEU A 433 -6.88 -17.64 -47.59
CA LEU A 433 -7.67 -18.37 -46.61
C LEU A 433 -7.07 -18.26 -45.20
N SER A 434 -5.74 -18.35 -45.08
CA SER A 434 -5.02 -18.15 -43.81
C SER A 434 -5.28 -16.77 -43.22
N ALA A 435 -5.26 -15.73 -44.06
CA ALA A 435 -5.56 -14.36 -43.65
C ALA A 435 -7.02 -14.21 -43.19
N GLN A 436 -7.97 -14.76 -43.96
CA GLN A 436 -9.40 -14.74 -43.62
C GLN A 436 -9.68 -15.47 -42.30
N ILE A 437 -9.10 -16.66 -42.10
CA ILE A 437 -9.20 -17.40 -40.83
C ILE A 437 -8.68 -16.53 -39.69
N THR A 438 -7.47 -15.97 -39.82
CA THR A 438 -6.85 -15.14 -38.77
C THR A 438 -7.71 -13.93 -38.41
N SER A 439 -8.28 -13.24 -39.40
CA SER A 439 -9.15 -12.08 -39.18
C SER A 439 -10.51 -12.42 -38.54
N SER A 440 -10.94 -13.68 -38.64
CA SER A 440 -12.24 -14.14 -38.13
C SER A 440 -12.16 -14.73 -36.72
N LEU A 441 -10.95 -14.92 -36.17
CA LEU A 441 -10.77 -15.44 -34.82
C LEU A 441 -11.16 -14.39 -33.78
N THR A 442 -12.03 -14.76 -32.84
CA THR A 442 -12.25 -13.93 -31.66
C THR A 442 -10.97 -13.83 -30.82
N ALA A 443 -10.77 -12.69 -30.15
CA ALA A 443 -9.63 -12.48 -29.28
C ALA A 443 -9.68 -13.46 -28.08
N LEU A 444 -8.52 -14.01 -27.73
CA LEU A 444 -8.42 -14.85 -26.52
C LEU A 444 -8.52 -13.97 -25.27
N PRO A 445 -9.20 -14.44 -24.21
CA PRO A 445 -9.24 -13.74 -22.94
C PRO A 445 -7.84 -13.65 -22.32
N ASP A 446 -7.50 -12.49 -21.77
CA ASP A 446 -6.32 -12.36 -20.92
C ASP A 446 -6.58 -13.01 -19.56
N LEU A 447 -5.93 -14.15 -19.32
CA LEU A 447 -6.04 -14.92 -18.10
C LEU A 447 -5.50 -14.18 -16.87
N SER A 448 -4.46 -13.35 -17.06
CA SER A 448 -3.88 -12.55 -15.97
C SER A 448 -4.88 -11.51 -15.50
N THR A 449 -5.45 -10.75 -16.44
CA THR A 449 -6.48 -9.75 -16.15
C THR A 449 -7.72 -10.39 -15.53
N THR A 450 -8.15 -11.55 -16.04
CA THR A 450 -9.30 -12.29 -15.49
C THR A 450 -9.07 -12.72 -14.04
N ARG A 451 -7.88 -13.26 -13.74
CA ARG A 451 -7.49 -13.65 -12.37
C ARG A 451 -7.44 -12.45 -11.44
N SER A 452 -6.80 -11.36 -11.85
CA SER A 452 -6.71 -10.13 -11.04
C SER A 452 -8.09 -9.54 -10.75
N ALA A 453 -9.01 -9.60 -11.71
CA ALA A 453 -10.39 -9.17 -11.50
C ALA A 453 -11.13 -10.03 -10.45
N LEU A 454 -10.93 -11.35 -10.46
CA LEU A 454 -11.49 -12.26 -9.45
C LEU A 454 -10.87 -12.05 -8.07
N GLU A 455 -9.55 -11.86 -7.99
CA GLU A 455 -8.85 -11.55 -6.74
C GLU A 455 -9.33 -10.22 -6.14
N LYS A 456 -9.49 -9.19 -6.98
CA LYS A 456 -10.07 -7.91 -6.57
C LYS A 456 -11.50 -8.08 -6.06
N LYS A 457 -12.34 -8.81 -6.79
CA LYS A 457 -13.73 -9.07 -6.40
C LYS A 457 -13.84 -9.83 -5.08
N LEU A 458 -12.94 -10.79 -4.84
CA LEU A 458 -12.83 -11.48 -3.55
C LEU A 458 -12.47 -10.50 -2.42
N GLN A 459 -11.47 -9.64 -2.64
CA GLN A 459 -11.06 -8.61 -1.66
C GLN A 459 -12.18 -7.63 -1.38
N ASP A 460 -12.85 -7.11 -2.41
CA ASP A 460 -13.96 -6.16 -2.29
C ASP A 460 -15.15 -6.80 -1.55
N GLY A 461 -15.46 -8.08 -1.85
CA GLY A 461 -16.50 -8.85 -1.15
C GLY A 461 -16.20 -9.03 0.34
N LEU A 462 -14.95 -9.29 0.72
CA LEU A 462 -14.52 -9.41 2.12
C LEU A 462 -14.50 -8.05 2.83
N ALA A 463 -13.95 -7.02 2.19
CA ALA A 463 -13.85 -5.67 2.74
C ALA A 463 -15.22 -5.03 2.95
N SER A 464 -16.17 -5.28 2.05
CA SER A 464 -17.56 -4.84 2.18
C SER A 464 -18.37 -5.70 3.16
N GLY A 465 -17.88 -6.87 3.57
CA GLY A 465 -18.60 -7.82 4.41
C GLY A 465 -19.72 -8.57 3.68
N ARG A 466 -19.83 -8.43 2.34
CA ARG A 466 -20.77 -9.18 1.50
C ARG A 466 -20.40 -10.65 1.39
N LEU A 467 -19.12 -10.97 1.56
CA LEU A 467 -18.60 -12.33 1.58
C LEU A 467 -18.15 -12.66 3.01
N SER A 468 -18.58 -13.82 3.52
CA SER A 468 -18.13 -14.32 4.81
C SER A 468 -16.62 -14.63 4.78
N PRO A 469 -15.85 -14.29 5.83
CA PRO A 469 -14.44 -14.71 5.94
C PRO A 469 -14.23 -16.23 5.83
N SER A 470 -15.26 -17.02 6.17
CA SER A 470 -15.20 -18.48 6.04
C SER A 470 -15.20 -18.99 4.60
N ALA A 471 -15.62 -18.17 3.62
CA ALA A 471 -15.65 -18.54 2.20
C ALA A 471 -14.34 -18.18 1.45
N GLU A 472 -13.47 -17.36 2.05
CA GLU A 472 -12.19 -16.96 1.44
C GLU A 472 -11.27 -18.15 1.14
N PRO A 473 -11.06 -19.13 2.05
CA PRO A 473 -10.16 -20.24 1.81
C PRO A 473 -10.55 -21.06 0.58
N ASP A 474 -11.85 -21.30 0.38
CA ASP A 474 -12.36 -22.11 -0.72
C ASP A 474 -12.13 -21.44 -2.08
N VAL A 475 -12.40 -20.13 -2.17
CA VAL A 475 -12.18 -19.35 -3.41
C VAL A 475 -10.68 -19.24 -3.72
N ARG A 476 -9.83 -19.06 -2.71
CA ARG A 476 -8.37 -19.05 -2.91
C ARG A 476 -7.83 -20.42 -3.33
N ALA A 477 -8.36 -21.50 -2.77
CA ALA A 477 -7.99 -22.86 -3.17
C ALA A 477 -8.37 -23.12 -4.63
N ASP A 478 -9.55 -22.68 -5.06
CA ASP A 478 -10.00 -22.75 -6.45
C ASP A 478 -9.09 -21.97 -7.41
N LEU A 479 -8.74 -20.73 -7.07
CA LEU A 479 -7.81 -19.91 -7.88
C LEU A 479 -6.41 -20.55 -7.93
N SER A 480 -5.94 -21.12 -6.82
CA SER A 480 -4.67 -21.83 -6.76
C SER A 480 -4.68 -23.08 -7.65
N ARG A 481 -5.76 -23.86 -7.64
CA ARG A 481 -5.94 -25.04 -8.51
C ARG A 481 -5.85 -24.66 -9.99
N VAL A 482 -6.51 -23.58 -10.41
CA VAL A 482 -6.46 -23.13 -11.81
C VAL A 482 -5.06 -22.62 -12.18
N SER A 483 -4.38 -21.93 -11.26
CA SER A 483 -2.97 -21.52 -11.45
C SER A 483 -2.03 -22.72 -11.58
N GLN A 484 -2.25 -23.80 -10.84
CA GLN A 484 -1.47 -25.03 -10.95
C GLN A 484 -1.73 -25.75 -12.27
N LEU A 485 -2.99 -25.79 -12.73
CA LEU A 485 -3.35 -26.30 -14.06
C LEU A 485 -2.64 -25.53 -15.17
N GLU A 486 -2.54 -24.20 -15.05
CA GLU A 486 -1.79 -23.37 -15.99
C GLU A 486 -0.30 -23.75 -16.03
N SER A 487 0.34 -23.93 -14.86
CA SER A 487 1.73 -24.38 -14.78
C SER A 487 1.93 -25.80 -15.34
N ALA A 488 0.97 -26.70 -15.13
CA ALA A 488 0.99 -28.04 -15.69
C ALA A 488 0.91 -28.01 -17.22
N PHE A 489 0.07 -27.15 -17.80
CA PHE A 489 -0.01 -26.98 -19.25
C PHE A 489 1.28 -26.43 -19.87
N LYS A 490 1.97 -25.50 -19.18
CA LYS A 490 3.26 -24.95 -19.64
C LYS A 490 4.42 -25.93 -19.52
N SER A 491 4.37 -26.89 -18.59
CA SER A 491 5.44 -27.87 -18.38
C SER A 491 5.27 -29.13 -19.23
N GLY A 492 4.04 -29.58 -19.47
CA GLY A 492 3.75 -30.78 -20.26
C GLY A 492 3.96 -30.64 -21.77
N SER A 493 3.99 -29.42 -22.31
CA SER A 493 4.14 -29.15 -23.74
C SER A 493 5.59 -28.97 -24.20
N GLY A 494 6.55 -28.90 -23.27
CA GLY A 494 7.93 -28.49 -23.58
C GLY A 494 8.06 -27.04 -24.07
N ASN A 495 6.95 -26.28 -24.08
CA ASN A 495 6.85 -24.92 -24.61
C ASN A 495 6.23 -24.01 -23.54
N LEU A 496 6.90 -22.91 -23.21
CA LEU A 496 6.47 -21.98 -22.14
C LEU A 496 5.18 -21.21 -22.48
N ALA A 497 4.74 -21.25 -23.74
CA ALA A 497 3.52 -20.62 -24.22
C ALA A 497 2.33 -21.59 -24.21
N LEU A 498 1.18 -21.12 -23.73
CA LEU A 498 -0.09 -21.85 -23.79
C LEU A 498 -0.66 -21.79 -25.21
N ASN A 499 -1.29 -22.87 -25.65
CA ASN A 499 -2.07 -22.87 -26.88
C ASN A 499 -3.50 -22.33 -26.66
N ASP A 500 -4.19 -22.04 -27.76
CA ASP A 500 -5.55 -21.45 -27.74
C ASP A 500 -6.56 -22.29 -26.94
N GLU A 501 -6.49 -23.62 -27.05
CA GLU A 501 -7.39 -24.54 -26.37
C GLU A 501 -7.19 -24.53 -24.86
N GLN A 502 -5.92 -24.50 -24.42
CA GLN A 502 -5.55 -24.38 -23.01
C GLN A 502 -6.00 -23.03 -22.43
N ILE A 503 -5.85 -21.93 -23.18
CA ILE A 503 -6.31 -20.60 -22.75
C ILE A 503 -7.83 -20.58 -22.60
N ALA A 504 -8.56 -21.14 -23.57
CA ALA A 504 -10.01 -21.24 -23.51
C ALA A 504 -10.49 -22.11 -22.33
N HIS A 505 -9.82 -23.23 -22.06
CA HIS A 505 -10.11 -24.08 -20.91
C HIS A 505 -9.92 -23.33 -19.58
N LEU A 506 -8.76 -22.70 -19.37
CA LEU A 506 -8.48 -21.94 -18.15
C LEU A 506 -9.46 -20.76 -17.98
N SER A 507 -9.84 -20.10 -19.06
CA SER A 507 -10.83 -19.03 -19.02
C SER A 507 -12.20 -19.52 -18.51
N ARG A 508 -12.66 -20.70 -18.97
CA ARG A 508 -13.92 -21.30 -18.46
C ARG A 508 -13.83 -21.65 -16.98
N GLU A 509 -12.68 -22.15 -16.52
CA GLU A 509 -12.46 -22.44 -15.09
C GLU A 509 -12.53 -21.16 -14.25
N TYR A 510 -11.88 -20.08 -14.69
CA TYR A 510 -11.99 -18.78 -14.01
C TYR A 510 -13.42 -18.22 -14.03
N ALA A 511 -14.15 -18.36 -15.14
CA ALA A 511 -15.55 -17.94 -15.22
C ALA A 511 -16.45 -18.72 -14.23
N ALA A 512 -16.22 -20.02 -14.06
CA ALA A 512 -16.94 -20.84 -13.09
C ALA A 512 -16.66 -20.40 -11.65
N ILE A 513 -15.41 -20.04 -11.33
CA ILE A 513 -15.04 -19.46 -10.02
C ILE A 513 -15.78 -18.13 -9.81
N GLY A 514 -15.79 -17.26 -10.81
CA GLY A 514 -16.51 -15.98 -10.75
C GLY A 514 -18.00 -16.17 -10.46
N ALA A 515 -18.65 -17.10 -11.16
CA ALA A 515 -20.07 -17.39 -10.94
C ALA A 515 -20.37 -17.97 -9.55
N ARG A 516 -19.46 -18.78 -8.97
CA ARG A 516 -19.58 -19.23 -7.59
C ARG A 516 -19.41 -18.08 -6.60
N LEU A 517 -18.40 -17.25 -6.81
CA LEU A 517 -18.15 -16.06 -5.99
C LEU A 517 -19.38 -15.13 -5.99
N ASP A 518 -20.01 -14.90 -7.14
CA ASP A 518 -21.24 -14.13 -7.26
C ASP A 518 -22.40 -14.68 -6.44
N LYS A 519 -22.58 -16.00 -6.44
CA LYS A 519 -23.64 -16.65 -5.63
C LYS A 519 -23.37 -16.57 -4.13
N SER A 520 -22.10 -16.51 -3.72
CA SER A 520 -21.71 -16.45 -2.32
C SER A 520 -21.76 -15.03 -1.73
N MET A 521 -21.83 -13.99 -2.57
CA MET A 521 -21.94 -12.61 -2.11
C MET A 521 -23.38 -12.23 -1.77
N ALA A 522 -23.60 -11.64 -0.59
CA ALA A 522 -24.88 -11.06 -0.22
C ALA A 522 -25.28 -9.92 -1.20
N ALA A 523 -26.59 -9.72 -1.43
CA ALA A 523 -27.08 -8.64 -2.27
C ALA A 523 -26.77 -7.26 -1.65
N LEU A 524 -26.46 -6.28 -2.49
CA LEU A 524 -26.28 -4.90 -2.05
C LEU A 524 -27.63 -4.31 -1.59
N PRO A 525 -27.71 -3.67 -0.42
CA PRO A 525 -28.91 -2.99 0.02
C PRO A 525 -29.12 -1.69 -0.76
N ASP A 526 -30.38 -1.42 -1.07
CA ASP A 526 -30.80 -0.22 -1.78
C ASP A 526 -30.73 1.03 -0.88
N VAL A 527 -29.69 1.83 -1.09
CA VAL A 527 -29.44 3.10 -0.39
C VAL A 527 -30.60 4.09 -0.60
N ALA A 528 -31.15 4.16 -1.81
CA ALA A 528 -32.22 5.12 -2.13
C ALA A 528 -33.52 4.74 -1.41
N ALA A 529 -33.84 3.44 -1.38
CA ALA A 529 -34.99 2.95 -0.63
C ALA A 529 -34.86 3.21 0.88
N LYS A 530 -33.68 2.90 1.48
CA LYS A 530 -33.45 3.17 2.91
C LYS A 530 -33.49 4.65 3.26
N LYS A 531 -32.90 5.51 2.42
CA LYS A 531 -32.94 6.97 2.61
C LYS A 531 -34.39 7.47 2.59
N THR A 532 -35.19 6.98 1.65
CA THR A 532 -36.63 7.29 1.57
C THR A 532 -37.37 6.87 2.84
N GLU A 533 -37.11 5.65 3.33
CA GLU A 533 -37.73 5.14 4.57
C GLU A 533 -37.34 5.96 5.80
N VAL A 534 -36.04 6.29 5.95
CA VAL A 534 -35.55 7.14 7.04
C VAL A 534 -36.20 8.53 7.00
N THR A 535 -36.25 9.17 5.83
CA THR A 535 -36.93 10.46 5.66
C THR A 535 -38.39 10.38 6.08
N LYS A 536 -39.10 9.34 5.62
CA LYS A 536 -40.49 9.09 5.97
C LYS A 536 -40.67 8.96 7.49
N GLN A 537 -39.82 8.19 8.16
CA GLN A 537 -39.90 7.99 9.61
C GLN A 537 -39.66 9.28 10.41
N ILE A 538 -38.75 10.15 9.96
CA ILE A 538 -38.54 11.47 10.54
C ILE A 538 -39.81 12.32 10.40
N THR A 539 -40.38 12.39 9.19
CA THR A 539 -41.60 13.17 8.93
C THR A 539 -42.80 12.67 9.72
N GLU A 540 -42.99 11.35 9.82
CA GLU A 540 -44.06 10.76 10.63
C GLU A 540 -43.88 11.03 12.13
N GLY A 541 -42.65 10.94 12.64
CA GLY A 541 -42.37 11.24 14.04
C GLY A 541 -42.51 12.72 14.39
N GLU A 542 -42.22 13.62 13.44
CA GLU A 542 -42.50 15.06 13.55
C GLU A 542 -44.01 15.34 13.55
N ALA A 543 -44.74 14.79 12.57
CA ALA A 543 -46.18 15.00 12.42
C ALA A 543 -46.99 14.44 13.60
N SER A 544 -46.53 13.33 14.18
CA SER A 544 -47.15 12.75 15.39
C SER A 544 -46.76 13.46 16.68
N GLY A 545 -45.83 14.44 16.65
CA GLY A 545 -45.33 15.15 17.82
C GLY A 545 -44.47 14.31 18.76
N VAL A 546 -44.13 13.08 18.36
CA VAL A 546 -43.29 12.16 19.15
C VAL A 546 -41.82 12.59 19.12
N LEU A 547 -41.37 13.16 17.99
CA LEU A 547 -40.05 13.77 17.86
C LEU A 547 -40.17 15.28 18.05
N THR A 548 -39.34 15.84 18.93
CA THR A 548 -39.26 17.30 19.12
C THR A 548 -38.65 17.98 17.90
N ALA A 549 -38.97 19.27 17.70
CA ALA A 549 -38.41 20.06 16.60
C ALA A 549 -36.86 20.06 16.57
N ALA A 550 -36.22 20.09 17.75
CA ALA A 550 -34.76 20.00 17.86
C ALA A 550 -34.22 18.64 17.40
N GLN A 551 -34.85 17.54 17.84
CA GLN A 551 -34.46 16.18 17.41
C GLN A 551 -34.62 16.02 15.90
N VAL A 552 -35.75 16.46 15.34
CA VAL A 552 -36.01 16.43 13.89
C VAL A 552 -34.93 17.21 13.14
N GLN A 553 -34.57 18.39 13.63
CA GLN A 553 -33.53 19.21 13.02
C GLN A 553 -32.17 18.50 13.03
N ASP A 554 -31.79 17.86 14.14
CA ASP A 554 -30.53 17.14 14.23
C ASP A 554 -30.50 15.88 13.35
N MET A 555 -31.61 15.14 13.26
CA MET A 555 -31.72 13.98 12.36
C MET A 555 -31.69 14.38 10.88
N ARG A 556 -32.30 15.52 10.52
CA ARG A 556 -32.19 16.07 9.15
C ARG A 556 -30.77 16.51 8.82
N LYS A 557 -30.05 17.12 9.77
CA LYS A 557 -28.61 17.43 9.59
C LYS A 557 -27.77 16.17 9.37
N GLU A 558 -28.04 15.10 10.12
CA GLU A 558 -27.34 13.84 9.94
C GLU A 558 -27.66 13.21 8.58
N LEU A 559 -28.92 13.28 8.14
CA LEU A 559 -29.31 12.84 6.81
C LEU A 559 -28.62 13.66 5.69
N ASP A 560 -28.44 14.97 5.87
CA ASP A 560 -27.69 15.84 4.96
C ASP A 560 -26.19 15.53 4.96
N ARG A 561 -25.61 15.20 6.13
CA ARG A 561 -24.24 14.70 6.24
C ARG A 561 -24.07 13.42 5.44
N ILE A 562 -24.98 12.46 5.61
CA ILE A 562 -25.00 11.19 4.87
C ILE A 562 -25.13 11.46 3.36
N ALA A 563 -26.02 12.39 2.96
CA ALA A 563 -26.18 12.78 1.56
C ALA A 563 -24.93 13.44 0.96
N THR A 564 -24.17 14.19 1.77
CA THR A 564 -22.90 14.79 1.36
C THR A 564 -21.81 13.73 1.16
N VAL A 565 -21.73 12.75 2.06
CA VAL A 565 -20.83 11.59 1.92
C VAL A 565 -21.21 10.79 0.66
N GLU A 566 -22.50 10.52 0.48
CA GLU A 566 -23.06 9.87 -0.70
C GLU A 566 -22.67 10.61 -2.00
N ALA A 567 -22.78 11.94 -2.03
CA ALA A 567 -22.38 12.77 -3.16
C ALA A 567 -20.86 12.77 -3.40
N SER A 568 -20.06 12.73 -2.33
CA SER A 568 -18.59 12.66 -2.44
C SER A 568 -18.11 11.38 -3.11
N PHE A 569 -18.81 10.25 -2.90
CA PHE A 569 -18.54 8.99 -3.57
C PHE A 569 -18.98 8.99 -5.05
N ARG A 570 -20.07 9.69 -5.39
CA ARG A 570 -20.47 9.82 -6.80
C ARG A 570 -19.56 10.74 -7.62
N ALA A 571 -18.86 11.68 -6.98
CA ALA A 571 -17.98 12.62 -7.67
C ALA A 571 -16.73 11.96 -8.29
N SER A 572 -16.35 10.76 -7.86
CA SER A 572 -15.16 10.06 -8.37
C SER A 572 -15.41 9.19 -9.60
N ASP A 573 -16.60 8.58 -9.76
CA ASP A 573 -16.87 7.66 -10.90
C ASP A 573 -18.38 7.46 -11.23
N ASN A 574 -19.29 8.28 -10.69
CA ASN A 574 -20.75 8.20 -10.87
C ASN A 574 -21.44 6.88 -10.42
N ALA A 575 -20.70 5.83 -10.07
CA ALA A 575 -21.19 4.55 -9.56
C ALA A 575 -20.61 4.26 -8.18
N PHE A 576 -21.42 3.75 -7.25
CA PHE A 576 -20.91 3.28 -5.96
C PHE A 576 -20.15 1.98 -6.11
N THR A 577 -19.02 1.90 -5.43
CA THR A 577 -18.40 0.64 -5.06
C THR A 577 -19.19 -0.07 -3.95
N ASP A 578 -19.02 -1.38 -3.82
CA ASP A 578 -19.70 -2.19 -2.80
C ASP A 578 -19.47 -1.68 -1.37
N TRP A 579 -18.26 -1.22 -1.07
CA TRP A 579 -17.91 -0.70 0.27
C TRP A 579 -18.58 0.65 0.56
N GLU A 580 -18.76 1.50 -0.45
CA GLU A 580 -19.46 2.78 -0.32
C GLU A 580 -20.95 2.55 -0.08
N VAL A 581 -21.57 1.63 -0.83
CA VAL A 581 -22.97 1.22 -0.60
C VAL A 581 -23.16 0.73 0.84
N MET A 582 -22.27 -0.13 1.34
CA MET A 582 -22.32 -0.61 2.73
C MET A 582 -22.13 0.51 3.75
N THR A 583 -21.20 1.44 3.50
CA THR A 583 -20.90 2.55 4.39
C THR A 583 -22.11 3.46 4.56
N VAL A 584 -22.71 3.89 3.45
CA VAL A 584 -23.90 4.74 3.46
C VAL A 584 -25.08 4.01 4.10
N ASN A 585 -25.29 2.73 3.78
CA ASN A 585 -26.36 1.93 4.39
C ASN A 585 -26.19 1.79 5.90
N ARG A 586 -24.97 1.61 6.42
CA ARG A 586 -24.71 1.51 7.86
C ARG A 586 -25.03 2.82 8.59
N ASP A 587 -24.71 3.96 7.99
CA ASP A 587 -25.05 5.26 8.57
C ASP A 587 -26.57 5.50 8.54
N LEU A 588 -27.25 5.11 7.45
CA LEU A 588 -28.71 5.12 7.38
C LEU A 588 -29.36 4.19 8.43
N ASP A 589 -28.79 3.01 8.67
CA ASP A 589 -29.29 2.07 9.69
C ASP A 589 -29.10 2.62 11.11
N ARG A 590 -27.98 3.29 11.39
CA ARG A 590 -27.77 3.98 12.67
C ARG A 590 -28.82 5.06 12.88
N LEU A 591 -29.01 5.94 11.90
CA LEU A 591 -30.00 7.00 11.96
C LEU A 591 -31.43 6.43 12.12
N ASN A 592 -31.76 5.37 11.39
CA ASN A 592 -33.05 4.67 11.52
C ASN A 592 -33.25 4.10 12.93
N ASN A 593 -32.22 3.46 13.49
CA ASN A 593 -32.27 2.93 14.85
C ASN A 593 -32.45 4.04 15.89
N ASP A 594 -31.81 5.19 15.71
CA ASP A 594 -31.97 6.35 16.58
C ASP A 594 -33.40 6.91 16.49
N ILE A 595 -33.96 7.03 15.28
CA ILE A 595 -35.36 7.42 15.07
C ILE A 595 -36.31 6.45 15.79
N VAL A 596 -36.13 5.14 15.62
CA VAL A 596 -36.97 4.12 16.28
C VAL A 596 -36.86 4.23 17.80
N ARG A 597 -35.65 4.43 18.34
CA ARG A 597 -35.42 4.61 19.78
C ARG A 597 -36.09 5.87 20.32
N LEU A 598 -35.94 6.99 19.63
CA LEU A 598 -36.54 8.27 20.03
C LEU A 598 -38.07 8.22 19.93
N LYS A 599 -38.61 7.57 18.89
CA LYS A 599 -40.05 7.32 18.76
C LYS A 599 -40.59 6.43 19.88
N ALA A 600 -39.77 5.51 20.39
CA ALA A 600 -40.11 4.71 21.56
C ALA A 600 -39.96 5.47 22.89
N ALA A 601 -39.33 6.66 22.90
CA ALA A 601 -38.92 7.31 24.14
C ALA A 601 -39.97 8.17 24.83
N HIS A 602 -41.08 8.63 24.21
CA HIS A 602 -42.20 9.34 24.90
C HIS A 602 -43.55 9.19 24.16
N PRO A 603 -44.73 9.26 24.83
CA PRO A 603 -45.01 10.06 26.04
C PRO A 603 -45.16 9.24 27.34
N VAL A 604 -44.18 9.36 28.24
CA VAL A 604 -44.44 9.24 29.68
C VAL A 604 -45.10 10.55 30.12
N ALA A 605 -46.41 10.53 30.32
CA ALA A 605 -47.04 11.58 31.13
C ALA A 605 -46.41 11.51 32.54
N PRO A 606 -45.83 12.60 33.08
CA PRO A 606 -45.32 12.60 34.44
C PRO A 606 -46.47 12.22 35.38
N VAL A 607 -46.22 11.29 36.29
CA VAL A 607 -47.11 11.12 37.43
C VAL A 607 -46.96 12.40 38.25
N GLN A 608 -47.94 13.31 38.12
CA GLN A 608 -47.98 14.55 38.88
C GLN A 608 -47.95 14.19 40.36
N THR A 609 -46.88 14.57 41.04
CA THR A 609 -46.79 14.44 42.50
C THR A 609 -47.20 15.76 43.12
N ALA A 610 -48.16 15.74 44.04
CA ALA A 610 -48.78 16.92 44.66
C ALA A 610 -47.82 17.87 45.42
N ASN A 611 -46.50 17.62 45.43
CA ASN A 611 -45.48 18.37 46.16
C ASN A 611 -44.24 18.73 45.31
N ALA A 612 -44.30 18.62 43.98
CA ALA A 612 -43.19 19.03 43.10
C ALA A 612 -43.15 20.57 42.96
N PRO A 613 -41.96 21.20 43.00
CA PRO A 613 -41.83 22.64 42.76
C PRO A 613 -42.38 23.08 41.40
N PHE A 614 -42.92 24.29 41.31
CA PHE A 614 -43.73 24.74 40.16
C PHE A 614 -42.97 24.73 38.82
N ASP A 615 -41.67 25.01 38.85
CA ASP A 615 -40.78 25.07 37.70
C ASP A 615 -40.27 23.70 37.23
N THR A 616 -40.73 22.63 37.88
CA THR A 616 -40.48 21.24 37.44
C THR A 616 -41.66 20.61 36.72
N LYS A 617 -42.79 21.33 36.59
CA LYS A 617 -43.99 20.82 35.94
C LYS A 617 -43.72 20.52 34.46
N GLY A 618 -44.00 19.29 34.03
CA GLY A 618 -43.73 18.82 32.66
C GLY A 618 -42.25 18.51 32.39
N HIS A 619 -41.38 18.67 33.38
CA HIS A 619 -39.97 18.34 33.26
C HIS A 619 -39.77 16.82 33.46
N TRP A 620 -38.81 16.21 32.76
CA TRP A 620 -38.54 14.76 32.85
C TRP A 620 -38.24 14.30 34.28
N ALA A 621 -37.71 15.19 35.11
CA ALA A 621 -37.36 14.92 36.51
C ALA A 621 -38.47 15.24 37.52
N GLU A 622 -39.66 15.69 37.09
CA GLU A 622 -40.76 16.14 37.97
C GLU A 622 -41.05 15.13 39.09
N SER A 623 -41.28 13.87 38.73
CA SER A 623 -41.61 12.83 39.71
C SER A 623 -40.44 12.51 40.65
N TYR A 624 -39.19 12.52 40.18
CA TYR A 624 -38.01 12.30 41.02
C TYR A 624 -37.87 13.42 42.05
N VAL A 625 -37.99 14.67 41.60
CA VAL A 625 -37.90 15.86 42.46
C VAL A 625 -39.02 15.84 43.49
N GLY A 626 -40.27 15.64 43.07
CA GLY A 626 -41.41 15.64 43.97
C GLY A 626 -41.32 14.59 45.09
N GLN A 627 -40.86 13.38 44.78
CA GLN A 627 -40.66 12.32 45.80
C GLN A 627 -39.54 12.66 46.79
N LEU A 628 -38.42 13.22 46.32
CA LEU A 628 -37.31 13.59 47.19
C LEU A 628 -37.62 14.84 48.03
N THR A 629 -38.40 15.78 47.49
CA THR A 629 -38.87 16.97 48.21
C THR A 629 -39.89 16.61 49.29
N GLN A 630 -40.85 15.71 49.01
CA GLN A 630 -41.78 15.20 50.01
C GLN A 630 -41.05 14.56 51.21
N ARG A 631 -39.87 13.99 50.97
CA ARG A 631 -39.03 13.34 51.99
C ARG A 631 -37.99 14.27 52.62
N SER A 632 -38.03 15.57 52.30
CA SER A 632 -37.09 16.58 52.79
C SER A 632 -35.61 16.29 52.46
N ILE A 633 -35.35 15.45 51.45
CA ILE A 633 -34.00 15.07 51.01
C ILE A 633 -33.41 16.17 50.13
N ILE A 634 -34.20 16.70 49.20
CA ILE A 634 -33.83 17.80 48.31
C ILE A 634 -34.85 18.93 48.42
N GLY A 635 -34.36 20.16 48.54
CA GLY A 635 -35.20 21.37 48.63
C GLY A 635 -34.94 22.33 47.48
N GLY A 636 -35.89 23.22 47.24
CA GLY A 636 -35.77 24.37 46.34
C GLY A 636 -35.06 25.56 46.99
N PHE A 637 -35.11 26.69 46.30
CA PHE A 637 -34.60 27.97 46.76
C PHE A 637 -35.68 28.73 47.56
N PRO A 638 -35.31 29.78 48.32
CA PRO A 638 -36.27 30.58 49.10
C PRO A 638 -37.39 31.23 48.27
N ASP A 639 -37.17 31.41 46.96
CA ASP A 639 -38.15 31.92 46.00
C ASP A 639 -39.19 30.87 45.54
N GLY A 640 -39.10 29.63 46.05
CA GLY A 640 -39.99 28.52 45.71
C GLY A 640 -39.62 27.76 44.44
N SER A 641 -38.55 28.17 43.73
CA SER A 641 -38.06 27.47 42.53
C SER A 641 -37.17 26.27 42.88
N PHE A 642 -37.13 25.28 42.01
CA PHE A 642 -36.17 24.18 42.10
C PHE A 642 -34.96 24.36 41.18
N LYS A 643 -35.12 25.01 40.04
CA LYS A 643 -34.13 25.19 38.97
C LYS A 643 -33.54 23.85 38.50
N PRO A 644 -34.35 22.99 37.84
CA PRO A 644 -33.95 21.61 37.52
C PRO A 644 -32.70 21.51 36.64
N ASP A 645 -32.48 22.45 35.73
CA ASP A 645 -31.35 22.44 34.79
C ASP A 645 -30.09 23.13 35.32
N ASP A 646 -30.17 23.83 36.46
CA ASP A 646 -29.02 24.50 37.05
C ASP A 646 -28.01 23.49 37.58
N GLY A 647 -26.72 23.77 37.38
CA GLY A 647 -25.64 22.98 37.95
C GLY A 647 -25.63 23.05 39.48
N ILE A 648 -25.41 21.92 40.15
CA ILE A 648 -25.37 21.86 41.62
C ILE A 648 -23.95 22.01 42.17
N THR A 649 -23.78 22.72 43.30
CA THR A 649 -22.45 22.83 43.95
C THR A 649 -22.11 21.59 44.75
N ARG A 650 -20.82 21.36 45.00
CA ARG A 650 -20.34 20.24 45.83
C ARG A 650 -20.86 20.31 47.26
N ALA A 651 -20.99 21.50 47.85
CA ALA A 651 -21.59 21.69 49.17
C ALA A 651 -23.09 21.32 49.20
N GLN A 652 -23.85 21.74 48.18
CA GLN A 652 -25.26 21.35 48.02
C GLN A 652 -25.42 19.85 47.86
N PHE A 653 -24.59 19.22 47.04
CA PHE A 653 -24.61 17.78 46.87
C PHE A 653 -24.25 17.02 48.16
N ALA A 654 -23.26 17.49 48.93
CA ALA A 654 -22.89 16.89 50.21
C ALA A 654 -24.06 16.92 51.22
N ALA A 655 -24.81 18.02 51.28
CA ALA A 655 -26.00 18.13 52.11
C ALA A 655 -27.11 17.16 51.67
N ILE A 656 -27.32 16.99 50.36
CA ILE A 656 -28.29 16.02 49.81
C ILE A 656 -27.85 14.59 50.12
N ALA A 657 -26.58 14.25 49.88
CA ALA A 657 -26.04 12.92 50.12
C ALA A 657 -26.12 12.53 51.62
N MET A 658 -25.80 13.47 52.53
CA MET A 658 -25.97 13.25 53.97
C MET A 658 -27.40 12.87 54.33
N LYS A 659 -28.39 13.62 53.83
CA LYS A 659 -29.81 13.37 54.11
C LYS A 659 -30.32 12.08 53.45
N ALA A 660 -30.01 11.89 52.16
CA ALA A 660 -30.46 10.74 51.39
C ALA A 660 -29.95 9.43 51.99
N LEU A 661 -28.68 9.39 52.37
CA LEU A 661 -28.02 8.20 52.90
C LEU A 661 -28.14 8.08 54.42
N ASN A 662 -28.94 8.95 55.06
CA ASN A 662 -29.18 8.99 56.50
C ASN A 662 -27.88 8.99 57.33
N VAL A 663 -26.88 9.76 56.90
CA VAL A 663 -25.59 9.89 57.60
C VAL A 663 -25.77 10.79 58.82
N PRO A 664 -25.42 10.34 60.05
CA PRO A 664 -25.52 11.16 61.24
C PRO A 664 -24.70 12.45 61.12
N PRO A 665 -25.17 13.58 61.69
CA PRO A 665 -24.37 14.80 61.76
C PRO A 665 -23.03 14.57 62.45
N ALA A 666 -21.95 15.14 61.90
CA ALA A 666 -20.64 15.07 62.53
C ALA A 666 -20.63 15.82 63.87
N ALA A 667 -19.89 15.30 64.85
CA ALA A 667 -19.69 15.94 66.15
C ALA A 667 -18.83 17.22 66.08
N GLY A 668 -18.13 17.45 64.96
CA GLY A 668 -17.24 18.59 64.75
C GLY A 668 -17.31 19.16 63.33
N ALA A 669 -16.62 20.29 63.10
CA ALA A 669 -16.54 20.95 61.80
C ALA A 669 -15.68 20.18 60.77
N ALA A 670 -15.88 20.49 59.49
CA ALA A 670 -15.10 19.89 58.41
C ALA A 670 -13.63 20.33 58.49
N GLN A 671 -12.69 19.41 58.29
CA GLN A 671 -11.25 19.69 58.35
C GLN A 671 -10.64 20.04 56.98
N PHE A 672 -11.34 20.86 56.20
CA PHE A 672 -10.86 21.35 54.90
C PHE A 672 -10.48 22.84 54.99
N LYS A 673 -9.38 23.22 54.34
CA LYS A 673 -8.80 24.58 54.44
C LYS A 673 -9.74 25.70 53.98
N ASP A 674 -10.65 25.37 53.07
CA ASP A 674 -11.58 26.29 52.40
C ASP A 674 -13.03 26.16 52.91
N VAL A 675 -13.24 25.44 54.03
CA VAL A 675 -14.57 25.29 54.65
C VAL A 675 -14.53 25.87 56.06
N SER A 676 -15.13 27.04 56.24
CA SER A 676 -15.28 27.65 57.56
C SER A 676 -16.11 26.75 58.51
N PRO A 677 -15.78 26.67 59.82
CA PRO A 677 -16.63 26.01 60.81
C PRO A 677 -18.06 26.56 60.88
N THR A 678 -18.26 27.83 60.52
CA THR A 678 -19.58 28.50 60.48
C THR A 678 -20.26 28.43 59.11
N TYR A 679 -19.63 27.83 58.10
CA TYR A 679 -20.22 27.66 56.78
C TYR A 679 -21.45 26.75 56.87
N TRP A 680 -22.54 27.10 56.16
CA TRP A 680 -23.85 26.44 56.30
C TRP A 680 -23.79 24.92 56.06
N ALA A 681 -22.93 24.45 55.16
CA ALA A 681 -22.75 23.04 54.85
C ALA A 681 -21.59 22.37 55.62
N SER A 682 -20.91 23.09 56.53
CA SER A 682 -19.71 22.57 57.23
C SER A 682 -19.98 21.23 57.92
N LYS A 683 -21.10 21.11 58.65
CA LYS A 683 -21.50 19.86 59.31
C LYS A 683 -21.82 18.74 58.33
N ALA A 684 -22.45 19.06 57.20
CA ALA A 684 -22.79 18.07 56.19
C ALA A 684 -21.55 17.53 55.49
N ILE A 685 -20.65 18.43 55.08
CA ILE A 685 -19.35 18.08 54.48
C ILE A 685 -18.53 17.23 55.44
N ALA A 686 -18.49 17.58 56.73
CA ALA A 686 -17.82 16.80 57.76
C ALA A 686 -18.42 15.38 57.88
N ALA A 687 -19.75 15.27 57.94
CA ALA A 687 -20.45 14.00 58.08
C ALA A 687 -20.17 13.05 56.91
N VAL A 688 -20.34 13.50 55.67
CA VAL A 688 -20.10 12.65 54.50
C VAL A 688 -18.61 12.33 54.30
N SER A 689 -17.70 13.19 54.78
CA SER A 689 -16.27 12.90 54.75
C SER A 689 -15.88 11.85 55.80
N GLN A 690 -16.40 11.96 57.03
CA GLN A 690 -16.19 10.97 58.10
C GLN A 690 -16.78 9.60 57.75
N ALA A 691 -17.90 9.59 57.02
CA ALA A 691 -18.50 8.36 56.48
C ALA A 691 -17.73 7.77 55.28
N GLY A 692 -16.61 8.38 54.85
CA GLY A 692 -15.79 7.91 53.72
C GLY A 692 -16.41 8.10 52.34
N LEU A 693 -17.55 8.79 52.24
CA LEU A 693 -18.28 9.01 50.99
C LEU A 693 -17.55 10.01 50.09
N VAL A 694 -17.06 11.11 50.68
CA VAL A 694 -16.29 12.14 49.96
C VAL A 694 -14.86 12.22 50.47
N THR A 695 -13.94 12.55 49.57
CA THR A 695 -12.58 12.96 49.89
C THR A 695 -12.34 14.37 49.36
N GLY A 696 -11.55 15.17 50.08
CA GLY A 696 -11.05 16.44 49.58
C GLY A 696 -10.04 16.26 48.45
N PHE A 697 -9.57 17.37 47.91
CA PHE A 697 -8.50 17.39 46.94
C PHE A 697 -7.12 17.24 47.62
N PRO A 698 -6.08 16.81 46.89
CA PRO A 698 -4.73 16.63 47.45
C PRO A 698 -4.12 17.88 48.12
N ASP A 699 -4.61 19.07 47.77
CA ASP A 699 -4.19 20.36 48.37
C ASP A 699 -4.81 20.62 49.76
N GLY A 700 -5.71 19.75 50.22
CA GLY A 700 -6.44 19.87 51.48
C GLY A 700 -7.72 20.72 51.40
N THR A 701 -8.21 21.01 50.20
CA THR A 701 -9.46 21.75 49.97
C THR A 701 -10.64 20.83 49.65
N PHE A 702 -11.87 21.31 49.84
CA PHE A 702 -13.11 20.63 49.45
C PHE A 702 -13.73 21.21 48.18
N LYS A 703 -13.50 22.49 47.91
CA LYS A 703 -14.10 23.34 46.87
C LYS A 703 -15.63 23.36 46.95
N PRO A 704 -16.22 23.94 48.01
CA PRO A 704 -17.65 23.84 48.28
C PRO A 704 -18.54 24.48 47.21
N GLU A 705 -18.08 25.55 46.56
CA GLU A 705 -18.86 26.31 45.57
C GLU A 705 -18.69 25.80 44.13
N ASP A 706 -17.68 24.97 43.87
CA ASP A 706 -17.48 24.36 42.56
C ASP A 706 -18.67 23.46 42.20
N LYS A 707 -19.04 23.44 40.91
CA LYS A 707 -20.06 22.53 40.41
C LYS A 707 -19.54 21.10 40.44
N ILE A 708 -20.38 20.18 40.89
CA ILE A 708 -20.02 18.76 40.92
C ILE A 708 -20.22 18.14 39.54
N THR A 709 -19.28 17.30 39.11
CA THR A 709 -19.48 16.53 37.87
C THR A 709 -20.36 15.30 38.10
N ARG A 710 -20.99 14.80 37.03
CA ARG A 710 -21.78 13.56 37.08
C ARG A 710 -20.95 12.37 37.58
N ALA A 711 -19.70 12.24 37.14
CA ALA A 711 -18.80 11.18 37.63
C ALA A 711 -18.53 11.30 39.14
N GLN A 712 -18.32 12.52 39.65
CA GLN A 712 -18.12 12.75 41.09
C GLN A 712 -19.37 12.38 41.89
N ALA A 713 -20.57 12.78 41.42
CA ALA A 713 -21.83 12.42 42.07
C ALA A 713 -22.05 10.90 42.11
N LEU A 714 -21.83 10.21 40.98
CA LEU A 714 -21.94 8.76 40.88
C LEU A 714 -20.96 8.02 41.79
N VAL A 715 -19.71 8.50 41.89
CA VAL A 715 -18.71 7.91 42.79
C VAL A 715 -19.17 7.97 44.24
N ILE A 716 -19.72 9.10 44.67
CA ILE A 716 -20.19 9.29 46.04
C ILE A 716 -21.39 8.40 46.34
N LEU A 717 -22.37 8.34 45.44
CA LEU A 717 -23.57 7.50 45.62
C LEU A 717 -23.24 6.01 45.55
N ALA A 718 -22.35 5.59 44.64
CA ALA A 718 -21.95 4.19 44.48
C ALA A 718 -21.22 3.63 45.70
N LYS A 719 -20.56 4.48 46.50
CA LYS A 719 -19.94 4.06 47.77
C LYS A 719 -20.96 3.61 48.81
N ALA A 720 -22.19 4.12 48.76
CA ALA A 720 -23.26 3.73 49.66
C ALA A 720 -23.89 2.37 49.31
N LEU A 721 -23.72 1.90 48.06
CA LEU A 721 -24.27 0.64 47.59
C LEU A 721 -23.54 -0.59 48.20
N PRO A 722 -24.19 -1.77 48.26
CA PRO A 722 -23.57 -3.02 48.74
C PRO A 722 -22.21 -3.32 48.06
N SER A 723 -21.30 -3.98 48.77
CA SER A 723 -19.95 -4.28 48.29
C SER A 723 -19.94 -5.28 47.12
N GLY A 724 -19.04 -5.05 46.15
CA GLY A 724 -18.86 -5.90 44.98
C GLY A 724 -18.17 -5.12 43.85
N LEU A 725 -17.08 -5.66 43.29
CA LEU A 725 -16.48 -5.10 42.09
C LEU A 725 -17.42 -5.39 40.92
N ALA A 726 -17.89 -4.32 40.25
CA ALA A 726 -18.50 -4.46 38.95
C ALA A 726 -17.37 -4.57 37.92
N ASP A 727 -17.55 -5.46 36.95
CA ASP A 727 -16.66 -5.49 35.79
C ASP A 727 -16.75 -4.14 35.06
N VAL A 728 -15.60 -3.46 34.93
CA VAL A 728 -15.50 -2.15 34.29
C VAL A 728 -15.87 -2.24 32.80
N SER A 729 -15.84 -3.44 32.21
CA SER A 729 -16.31 -3.68 30.85
C SER A 729 -17.78 -3.27 30.62
N ILE A 730 -18.60 -3.19 31.69
CA ILE A 730 -19.98 -2.69 31.60
C ILE A 730 -20.03 -1.25 31.07
N LEU A 731 -18.97 -0.46 31.25
CA LEU A 731 -18.92 0.90 30.71
C LEU A 731 -18.91 0.90 29.18
N ASN A 732 -18.48 -0.18 28.53
CA ASN A 732 -18.51 -0.31 27.06
C ASN A 732 -19.94 -0.37 26.50
N SER A 733 -20.96 -0.58 27.34
CA SER A 733 -22.36 -0.49 26.91
C SER A 733 -22.85 0.94 26.72
N TYR A 734 -22.06 1.93 27.17
CA TYR A 734 -22.35 3.35 27.03
C TYR A 734 -21.46 3.96 25.95
N GLN A 735 -22.02 4.84 25.11
CA GLN A 735 -21.31 5.48 24.00
C GLN A 735 -20.08 6.27 24.47
N ASP A 736 -20.18 6.90 25.64
CA ASP A 736 -19.15 7.71 26.25
C ASP A 736 -18.51 7.04 27.49
N GLY A 737 -18.62 5.71 27.61
CA GLY A 737 -18.02 4.95 28.70
C GLY A 737 -16.51 5.13 28.81
N SER A 738 -15.82 5.30 27.67
CA SER A 738 -14.38 5.58 27.60
C SER A 738 -14.01 6.99 28.11
N SER A 739 -14.98 7.90 28.24
CA SER A 739 -14.78 9.24 28.79
C SER A 739 -14.82 9.27 30.31
N VAL A 740 -15.15 8.16 30.97
CA VAL A 740 -15.14 8.04 32.44
C VAL A 740 -13.70 8.07 32.94
N PRO A 741 -13.33 9.02 33.82
CA PRO A 741 -11.97 9.07 34.35
C PRO A 741 -11.59 7.78 35.09
N SER A 742 -10.32 7.34 34.97
CA SER A 742 -9.85 6.08 35.56
C SER A 742 -10.08 5.99 37.07
N TRP A 743 -9.99 7.12 37.80
CA TRP A 743 -10.27 7.18 39.24
C TRP A 743 -11.75 6.94 39.59
N ALA A 744 -12.66 7.22 38.66
CA ALA A 744 -14.11 7.07 38.84
C ALA A 744 -14.62 5.72 38.32
N ALA A 745 -13.92 5.10 37.37
CA ALA A 745 -14.38 3.93 36.61
C ALA A 745 -14.93 2.78 37.47
N PRO A 746 -14.28 2.34 38.57
CA PRO A 746 -14.81 1.25 39.39
C PRO A 746 -16.17 1.59 40.04
N SER A 747 -16.33 2.83 40.49
CA SER A 747 -17.55 3.28 41.15
C SER A 747 -18.67 3.55 40.14
N VAL A 748 -18.34 4.10 38.98
CA VAL A 748 -19.31 4.30 37.89
C VAL A 748 -19.76 2.96 37.31
N ALA A 749 -18.87 1.97 37.17
CA ALA A 749 -19.25 0.61 36.79
C ALA A 749 -20.20 -0.03 37.81
N LYS A 750 -19.92 0.18 39.12
CA LYS A 750 -20.81 -0.27 40.20
C LYS A 750 -22.19 0.40 40.12
N ALA A 751 -22.22 1.71 39.88
CA ALA A 751 -23.45 2.46 39.65
C ALA A 751 -24.23 1.94 38.43
N ALA A 752 -23.55 1.66 37.32
CA ALA A 752 -24.15 1.09 36.12
C ALA A 752 -24.78 -0.28 36.41
N LYS A 753 -24.06 -1.16 37.12
CA LYS A 753 -24.54 -2.49 37.51
C LYS A 753 -25.78 -2.41 38.40
N ALA A 754 -25.80 -1.45 39.33
CA ALA A 754 -26.94 -1.18 40.20
C ALA A 754 -28.07 -0.39 39.50
N ARG A 755 -27.93 -0.07 38.21
CA ARG A 755 -28.90 0.68 37.41
C ARG A 755 -29.28 2.04 38.04
N ILE A 756 -28.33 2.69 38.73
CA ILE A 756 -28.58 4.03 39.29
C ILE A 756 -28.30 5.15 38.29
N ILE A 757 -27.62 4.85 37.17
CA ILE A 757 -27.30 5.83 36.14
C ILE A 757 -28.59 6.17 35.40
N VAL A 758 -29.05 7.41 35.55
CA VAL A 758 -30.15 7.99 34.80
C VAL A 758 -29.59 9.08 33.90
N SER A 759 -29.88 8.98 32.61
CA SER A 759 -29.47 9.95 31.61
C SER A 759 -30.65 10.25 30.69
N TYR A 760 -30.96 11.54 30.58
CA TYR A 760 -32.02 12.05 29.73
C TYR A 760 -31.44 13.15 28.79
N PRO A 761 -31.88 13.23 27.54
CA PRO A 761 -32.81 12.32 26.85
C PRO A 761 -32.18 11.00 26.38
N ASP A 762 -30.85 10.91 26.37
CA ASP A 762 -30.13 9.75 25.82
C ASP A 762 -29.62 8.82 26.95
N PRO A 763 -30.25 7.65 27.15
CA PRO A 763 -29.87 6.69 28.18
C PRO A 763 -28.58 5.92 27.84
N SER A 764 -28.08 6.02 26.59
CA SER A 764 -26.84 5.35 26.19
C SER A 764 -25.57 6.14 26.57
N GLN A 765 -25.73 7.32 27.16
CA GLN A 765 -24.62 8.17 27.61
C GLN A 765 -24.58 8.26 29.13
N ILE A 766 -23.39 8.39 29.71
CA ILE A 766 -23.15 8.63 31.14
C ILE A 766 -22.98 10.14 31.41
N ARG A 767 -22.34 10.84 30.47
CA ARG A 767 -21.89 12.24 30.52
C ARG A 767 -20.97 12.54 31.71
N PRO A 768 -19.90 11.76 31.92
CA PRO A 768 -19.17 11.71 33.20
C PRO A 768 -18.47 13.04 33.55
N ASN A 769 -18.03 13.79 32.55
CA ASN A 769 -17.25 15.02 32.74
C ASN A 769 -18.10 16.30 32.70
N LEU A 770 -19.42 16.19 32.48
CA LEU A 770 -20.33 17.33 32.56
C LEU A 770 -20.72 17.61 34.02
N ASN A 771 -20.97 18.88 34.33
CA ASN A 771 -21.54 19.29 35.61
C ASN A 771 -22.95 18.69 35.74
N ALA A 772 -23.23 18.08 36.89
CA ALA A 772 -24.55 17.51 37.17
C ALA A 772 -25.56 18.64 37.41
N SER A 773 -26.70 18.58 36.72
CA SER A 773 -27.84 19.44 37.02
C SER A 773 -28.53 18.99 38.32
N ARG A 774 -29.40 19.84 38.86
CA ARG A 774 -30.21 19.48 40.03
C ARG A 774 -31.19 18.36 39.71
N ALA A 775 -31.70 18.30 38.47
CA ALA A 775 -32.51 17.19 37.96
C ALA A 775 -31.71 15.88 37.90
N ASP A 776 -30.48 15.92 37.40
CA ASP A 776 -29.59 14.76 37.38
C ASP A 776 -29.39 14.20 38.79
N VAL A 777 -29.04 15.08 39.74
CA VAL A 777 -28.81 14.69 41.14
C VAL A 777 -30.06 14.11 41.78
N ALA A 778 -31.25 14.67 41.49
CA ALA A 778 -32.51 14.12 41.98
C ALA A 778 -32.72 12.69 41.46
N ALA A 779 -32.55 12.45 40.15
CA ALA A 779 -32.75 11.13 39.56
C ALA A 779 -31.74 10.09 40.07
N LEU A 780 -30.44 10.44 40.10
CA LEU A 780 -29.38 9.55 40.59
C LEU A 780 -29.57 9.21 42.07
N THR A 781 -29.93 10.21 42.89
CA THR A 781 -30.19 10.00 44.32
C THR A 781 -31.42 9.12 44.53
N TYR A 782 -32.49 9.34 43.75
CA TYR A 782 -33.70 8.52 43.82
C TYR A 782 -33.40 7.05 43.54
N GLN A 783 -32.71 6.75 42.43
CA GLN A 783 -32.39 5.37 42.07
C GLN A 783 -31.42 4.72 43.07
N THR A 784 -30.54 5.51 43.68
CA THR A 784 -29.69 5.03 44.77
C THR A 784 -30.55 4.59 45.96
N LEU A 785 -31.56 5.37 46.35
CA LEU A 785 -32.45 5.01 47.47
C LEU A 785 -33.28 3.76 47.17
N VAL A 786 -33.78 3.61 45.95
CA VAL A 786 -34.46 2.39 45.48
C VAL A 786 -33.55 1.17 45.68
N ASN A 787 -32.29 1.28 45.25
CA ASN A 787 -31.30 0.20 45.41
C ASN A 787 -30.91 -0.08 46.86
N LEU A 788 -31.06 0.89 47.76
CA LEU A 788 -30.89 0.72 49.22
C LEU A 788 -32.14 0.13 49.90
N GLY A 789 -33.15 -0.29 49.13
CA GLY A 789 -34.36 -0.94 49.64
C GLY A 789 -35.42 0.02 50.18
N GLN A 790 -35.30 1.33 49.90
CA GLN A 790 -36.36 2.28 50.25
C GLN A 790 -37.60 2.01 49.40
N LYS A 791 -38.77 1.92 50.05
CA LYS A 791 -40.06 1.77 49.36
C LYS A 791 -40.44 3.09 48.68
N LEU A 792 -40.02 3.23 47.43
CA LEU A 792 -40.29 4.37 46.57
C LEU A 792 -41.15 3.93 45.38
N PRO A 793 -42.06 4.80 44.87
CA PRO A 793 -42.84 4.49 43.66
C PRO A 793 -41.94 4.17 42.47
N VAL A 794 -42.38 3.29 41.58
CA VAL A 794 -41.64 3.07 40.32
C VAL A 794 -41.83 4.29 39.43
N ILE A 795 -40.73 4.98 39.06
CA ILE A 795 -40.77 6.14 38.18
C ILE A 795 -40.22 5.73 36.82
N LYS A 796 -41.13 5.46 35.88
CA LYS A 796 -40.76 5.07 34.52
C LYS A 796 -40.45 6.30 33.68
N VAL A 797 -39.25 6.85 33.78
CA VAL A 797 -38.79 7.91 32.86
C VAL A 797 -37.66 7.32 32.02
N GLY A 798 -37.97 6.95 30.77
CA GLY A 798 -37.00 6.44 29.79
C GLY A 798 -36.31 5.13 30.20
N LEU A 799 -36.85 4.01 29.74
CA LEU A 799 -36.22 2.66 29.74
C LEU A 799 -35.84 2.05 31.11
N GLU A 800 -36.75 2.10 32.09
CA GLU A 800 -36.84 0.98 33.03
C GLU A 800 -37.51 -0.19 32.28
N LYS A 801 -36.74 -1.23 31.93
CA LYS A 801 -37.31 -2.52 31.52
C LYS A 801 -38.02 -3.18 32.70
#